data_AF-A0A3S3MLM7-F1
#
_entry.id   AF-A0A3S3MLM7-F1
#
_cell.length_a   1.000
_cell.length_b   1.000
_cell.length_c   1.000
_cell.angle_alpha   90.00
_cell.angle_beta   90.00
_cell.angle_gamma   90.00
#
_symmetry.space_group_name_H-M   'P 1'
#
loop_
_entity.id
_entity.type
_entity.pdbx_description
1 polymer ?
#
loop_
_entity_poly.entity_id
_entity_poly.type
_entity_poly.pdbx_seq_one_letter_code
_entity_poly.pdbx_strand_id
1 'polypeptide(L)'
;MAMSPFFFFFLLLPLFFCASQRTPETQAEIEALTSIKLSLDDPLGALTGWDPTTPSAPCDWRGIVCSASDGRVYEIRLPRLRLSGPLSPSISNLRQLRKLSLRSNNFNGSLPLSLSNLSRLRALFLQSNGFSGDLPPQLLSNLTNLQVLNLAQNLLSGDIDGRLSPNLRYLDLSSNSFSGAIPPNFTSSAAGLQLINLSFNRFRGEIPPGLGALQQLQYLWLDWNLFDGTVPSALANCSSLLHLSLQGNALRGVLPAAIGELPGLQVLSLSHNNLSGFVPSSVLYNVSGNPPSLRILHLGFNAFSGIVSPERAPVFSALQVLDLQENQVRGDFPTWVANISTLTTLGLSSNSFSGSLPAEIGDLSFLEELRVDANLLTGKIPEEIRKCVSLQVLDLEENSLSGVVPDFLAELRDLRTLSLGGNLFTGLIPARFANLSRVEVLSLGGNRLTGNLPEELLQMSNLTVLNLSNNRLSGEISPRIGEFQQLQSLNLSGNGFMGRIPPSIGNLLKLRSLDLSRMNLTGEPPMELAGLPNLQVLSLSGNSFSGNIPEGFSSLLSLQYLNLSSNAFHGDIPATYGYLRSLVVLSLSNNNISGSIPEEIGNCSDLAILQLHSNSLTGHIPSALSRLTHLRELDLGQNSLTGMLPPEISNCSSLTILQLERNHLSGSIPESLSSLSNLQRLDLSADNFTGAIPPSLTRLSALTYLNVSYNNLEGEIPAMLGSRFNDPRLFAMNRNLCGSPLAAKCREGKGRGGGGRRKKMQRWIIWVIIAVGVPCIVALCGFCCIFALIQWRRRVREGNGEKKRSPSRVSAGTERSSVENGGPKLVMFNNKITYAETVEATRQFDEENVLSRSRHGLVFKACFQDGTVLSIRRLPDGAVEEAAFRKEAESLGKVKHRNLTVLRGYFAGPPPGVRLLVYDYMPNGNLATLLQEASHQDGHVLNWPMRHLIALGVARGLAYLHSCSVVHGDVKPLNVLFDADFEAHLSDFGLDRLAVAAAGEAAASTSAMAVGSLGYVSPEAALTGQASKEADVYSFGIVLLELLTGRRPVMFAAAAGEGEEEEDIVKWVKRQLQRGQIAELLEPGLLELDPESSEWEEFLLGVKVGLLCTTPDPADRPSMTDIVFMLEGCRVGPDMPSSADPTSQPSPSS
;
A
#
# COMPACT_ATOMS: atom_id res chain seq x y z
N MET A 1 60.11 78.30 47.54
CA MET A 1 60.47 79.02 46.30
C MET A 1 59.74 78.35 45.12
N ALA A 2 59.48 79.14 44.08
CA ALA A 2 58.64 78.93 42.88
C ALA A 2 58.34 77.53 42.27
N MET A 3 57.19 77.52 41.56
CA MET A 3 56.68 76.63 40.49
C MET A 3 55.89 75.35 40.86
N SER A 4 54.86 75.07 40.05
CA SER A 4 53.80 74.06 40.22
C SER A 4 54.00 72.85 39.27
N PRO A 5 53.20 71.74 39.29
CA PRO A 5 51.82 71.78 38.74
C PRO A 5 50.75 70.74 39.20
N PHE A 6 49.51 71.00 38.76
CA PHE A 6 48.45 70.10 38.23
C PHE A 6 47.59 69.07 39.04
N PHE A 7 46.27 69.18 38.73
CA PHE A 7 45.20 68.17 38.49
C PHE A 7 44.41 67.46 39.61
N PHE A 8 43.18 67.98 39.84
CA PHE A 8 41.86 67.32 39.92
C PHE A 8 40.77 68.44 40.02
N PHE A 9 39.44 68.30 39.92
CA PHE A 9 38.48 67.17 39.74
C PHE A 9 37.24 67.66 38.92
N PHE A 10 36.64 66.80 38.09
CA PHE A 10 35.29 66.84 37.44
C PHE A 10 34.55 68.16 37.06
N LEU A 11 34.06 68.22 35.81
CA LEU A 11 32.68 68.65 35.46
C LEU A 11 32.26 68.13 34.06
N LEU A 12 30.94 67.94 33.86
CA LEU A 12 30.36 67.21 32.70
C LEU A 12 30.32 68.03 31.39
N LEU A 13 30.41 67.31 30.27
CA LEU A 13 29.95 67.73 28.94
C LEU A 13 29.25 66.53 28.25
N PRO A 14 28.07 66.70 27.63
CA PRO A 14 27.39 65.62 26.93
C PRO A 14 27.98 65.39 25.54
N LEU A 15 28.28 64.13 25.22
CA LEU A 15 28.64 63.72 23.86
C LEU A 15 27.41 63.78 22.95
N PHE A 16 27.47 64.60 21.92
CA PHE A 16 26.54 64.53 20.79
C PHE A 16 26.70 63.19 20.08
N PHE A 17 25.75 62.27 20.30
CA PHE A 17 25.56 61.14 19.39
C PHE A 17 24.96 61.67 18.09
N CYS A 18 25.75 61.67 17.02
CA CYS A 18 25.27 62.01 15.69
C CYS A 18 24.46 60.83 15.15
N ALA A 19 23.13 60.93 15.16
CA ALA A 19 22.27 59.93 14.56
C ALA A 19 22.49 59.92 13.04
N SER A 20 22.91 58.78 12.49
CA SER A 20 23.09 58.59 11.06
C SER A 20 21.75 58.71 10.33
N GLN A 21 21.53 59.81 9.62
CA GLN A 21 20.33 59.99 8.80
C GLN A 21 20.35 58.98 7.64
N ARG A 22 19.29 58.17 7.54
CA ARG A 22 19.09 57.25 6.41
C ARG A 22 18.83 58.03 5.13
N THR A 23 19.31 57.53 4.00
CA THR A 23 18.97 58.12 2.70
C THR A 23 17.49 57.87 2.37
N PRO A 24 16.83 58.76 1.60
CA PRO A 24 15.45 58.56 1.15
C PRO A 24 15.24 57.22 0.43
N GLU A 25 16.25 56.77 -0.32
CA GLU A 25 16.16 55.54 -1.10
C GLU A 25 16.36 54.28 -0.26
N THR A 26 17.19 54.31 0.78
CA THR A 26 17.27 53.19 1.76
C THR A 26 15.96 53.09 2.54
N GLN A 27 15.36 54.22 2.91
CA GLN A 27 14.05 54.25 3.57
C GLN A 27 12.95 53.63 2.68
N ALA A 28 12.94 53.92 1.38
CA ALA A 28 12.02 53.29 0.42
C ALA A 28 12.25 51.77 0.25
N GLU A 29 13.49 51.27 0.38
CA GLU A 29 13.77 49.83 0.38
C GLU A 29 13.30 49.13 1.67
N ILE A 30 13.45 49.79 2.83
CA ILE A 30 12.90 49.32 4.11
C ILE A 30 11.38 49.22 4.04
N GLU A 31 10.70 50.26 3.53
CA GLU A 31 9.25 50.28 3.36
C GLU A 31 8.76 49.20 2.38
N ALA A 32 9.47 49.00 1.27
CA ALA A 32 9.15 47.96 0.29
C ALA A 32 9.27 46.54 0.87
N LEU A 33 10.35 46.25 1.60
CA LEU A 33 10.53 44.97 2.27
C LEU A 33 9.55 44.77 3.44
N THR A 34 9.25 45.82 4.20
CA THR A 34 8.21 45.78 5.25
C THR A 34 6.83 45.49 4.64
N SER A 35 6.51 46.08 3.48
CA SER A 35 5.29 45.78 2.73
C SER A 35 5.24 44.34 2.20
N ILE A 36 6.40 43.72 1.87
CA ILE A 36 6.48 42.30 1.51
C ILE A 36 6.26 41.43 2.74
N LYS A 37 6.90 41.73 3.88
CA LYS A 37 6.66 41.03 5.15
C LYS A 37 5.18 41.07 5.56
N LEU A 38 4.52 42.22 5.42
CA LEU A 38 3.09 42.37 5.74
C LEU A 38 2.14 41.68 4.75
N SER A 39 2.61 41.29 3.55
CA SER A 39 1.79 40.55 2.58
C SER A 39 1.97 39.03 2.67
N LEU A 40 2.88 38.56 3.52
CA LEU A 40 3.25 37.16 3.65
C LEU A 40 2.89 36.63 5.02
N ASP A 41 2.50 35.37 4.98
CA ASP A 41 2.30 34.48 6.10
C ASP A 41 3.63 33.75 6.37
N ASP A 42 4.11 33.78 7.61
CA ASP A 42 5.49 33.41 7.99
C ASP A 42 5.52 32.47 9.21
N PRO A 43 5.09 31.20 9.03
CA PRO A 43 4.84 30.29 10.14
C PRO A 43 6.09 29.79 10.86
N LEU A 44 7.29 30.11 10.35
CA LEU A 44 8.56 29.81 11.02
C LEU A 44 9.18 31.06 11.66
N GLY A 45 8.44 32.18 11.69
CA GLY A 45 8.91 33.48 12.18
C GLY A 45 10.21 33.94 11.51
N ALA A 46 10.49 33.52 10.27
CA ALA A 46 11.78 33.72 9.62
C ALA A 46 12.04 35.19 9.27
N LEU A 47 10.99 36.00 9.12
CA LEU A 47 11.00 37.43 8.87
C LEU A 47 10.83 38.26 10.15
N THR A 48 10.67 37.65 11.34
CA THR A 48 10.50 38.38 12.62
C THR A 48 11.57 39.45 12.82
N GLY A 49 12.85 39.09 12.66
CA GLY A 49 14.02 39.98 12.75
C GLY A 49 14.15 41.04 11.64
N TRP A 50 13.19 41.15 10.72
CA TRP A 50 13.08 42.32 9.84
C TRP A 50 12.48 43.49 10.63
N ASP A 51 13.33 44.17 11.40
CA ASP A 51 13.01 45.32 12.23
C ASP A 51 13.49 46.62 11.54
N PRO A 52 12.57 47.56 11.18
CA PRO A 52 12.92 48.82 10.54
C PRO A 52 13.57 49.84 11.48
N THR A 53 13.75 49.55 12.78
CA THR A 53 14.38 50.46 13.75
C THR A 53 15.89 50.24 13.90
N THR A 54 16.45 49.12 13.42
CA THR A 54 17.89 48.83 13.59
C THR A 54 18.77 49.83 12.81
N PRO A 55 19.98 50.16 13.30
CA PRO A 55 20.88 51.07 12.60
C PRO A 55 21.42 50.50 11.27
N SER A 56 21.31 49.19 11.06
CA SER A 56 21.79 48.47 9.86
C SER A 56 20.67 48.07 8.89
N ALA A 57 19.41 48.38 9.20
CA ALA A 57 18.26 47.99 8.37
C ALA A 57 18.37 48.53 6.93
N PRO A 58 18.03 47.72 5.90
CA PRO A 58 17.54 46.34 5.95
C PRO A 58 18.67 45.28 5.77
N CYS A 59 19.93 45.67 5.92
CA CYS A 59 21.09 44.88 5.49
C CYS A 59 21.54 43.81 6.50
N ASP A 60 21.04 43.90 7.73
CA ASP A 60 21.14 42.91 8.81
C ASP A 60 20.00 41.87 8.78
N TRP A 61 18.98 42.07 7.94
CA TRP A 61 17.78 41.24 7.90
C TRP A 61 18.03 39.87 7.26
N ARG A 62 17.42 38.81 7.83
CA ARG A 62 17.56 37.43 7.32
C ARG A 62 17.19 37.35 5.83
N GLY A 63 18.13 36.84 5.03
CA GLY A 63 17.94 36.64 3.59
C GLY A 63 18.11 37.87 2.72
N ILE A 64 18.31 39.07 3.30
CA ILE A 64 18.62 40.29 2.56
C ILE A 64 20.14 40.42 2.40
N VAL A 65 20.59 40.83 1.22
CA VAL A 65 22.02 41.11 0.96
C VAL A 65 22.15 42.48 0.30
N CYS A 66 22.87 43.36 1.00
CA CYS A 66 23.17 44.72 0.54
C CYS A 66 24.54 44.83 -0.12
N SER A 67 24.66 45.80 -1.02
CA SER A 67 25.87 46.11 -1.76
C SER A 67 26.85 46.88 -0.87
N ALA A 68 28.10 46.42 -0.78
CA ALA A 68 29.11 47.00 0.10
C ALA A 68 29.55 48.43 -0.28
N SER A 69 29.23 48.91 -1.49
CA SER A 69 29.60 50.25 -1.96
C SER A 69 28.59 51.35 -1.62
N ASP A 70 27.31 50.99 -1.48
CA ASP A 70 26.19 51.93 -1.44
C ASP A 70 25.06 51.52 -0.48
N GLY A 71 25.18 50.38 0.21
CA GLY A 71 24.23 49.93 1.23
C GLY A 71 22.86 49.49 0.69
N ARG A 72 22.72 49.33 -0.64
CA ARG A 72 21.45 49.05 -1.31
C ARG A 72 21.18 47.56 -1.46
N VAL A 73 19.92 47.15 -1.36
CA VAL A 73 19.50 45.74 -1.49
C VAL A 73 19.72 45.26 -2.93
N TYR A 74 20.62 44.29 -3.12
CA TYR A 74 20.89 43.70 -4.44
C TYR A 74 20.53 42.21 -4.55
N GLU A 75 20.30 41.51 -3.44
CA GLU A 75 19.86 40.12 -3.48
C GLU A 75 18.93 39.75 -2.31
N ILE A 76 17.92 38.91 -2.61
CA ILE A 76 17.00 38.31 -1.63
C ILE A 76 17.08 36.78 -1.75
N ARG A 77 17.32 36.09 -0.63
CA ARG A 77 17.40 34.63 -0.49
C ARG A 77 16.51 34.15 0.66
N LEU A 78 15.33 33.66 0.33
CA LEU A 78 14.35 33.14 1.30
C LEU A 78 13.89 31.70 0.96
N PRO A 79 14.78 30.71 0.73
CA PRO A 79 14.35 29.35 0.37
C PRO A 79 13.94 28.50 1.57
N ARG A 80 12.95 27.62 1.41
CA ARG A 80 12.55 26.59 2.40
C ARG A 80 12.13 27.17 3.77
N LEU A 81 11.34 28.24 3.74
CA LEU A 81 10.84 28.95 4.92
C LEU A 81 9.33 28.79 5.16
N ARG A 82 8.62 28.02 4.31
CA ARG A 82 7.15 27.85 4.30
C ARG A 82 6.36 29.15 4.11
N LEU A 83 7.00 30.23 3.66
CA LEU A 83 6.35 31.53 3.42
C LEU A 83 5.16 31.35 2.46
N SER A 84 4.00 31.86 2.86
CA SER A 84 2.74 31.71 2.14
C SER A 84 2.12 33.08 1.79
N GLY A 85 1.20 33.09 0.83
CA GLY A 85 0.58 34.32 0.30
C GLY A 85 1.21 34.86 -0.99
N PRO A 86 0.68 35.98 -1.52
CA PRO A 86 1.06 36.51 -2.82
C PRO A 86 2.34 37.36 -2.78
N LEU A 87 3.12 37.34 -3.88
CA LEU A 87 4.29 38.21 -4.02
C LEU A 87 3.85 39.68 -4.18
N SER A 88 4.08 40.50 -3.15
CA SER A 88 3.68 41.91 -3.15
C SER A 88 4.29 42.72 -4.32
N PRO A 89 3.49 43.54 -5.03
CA PRO A 89 3.97 44.44 -6.08
C PRO A 89 5.05 45.44 -5.63
N SER A 90 5.16 45.70 -4.32
CA SER A 90 6.18 46.55 -3.69
C SER A 90 7.61 46.08 -3.95
N ILE A 91 7.82 44.80 -4.33
CA ILE A 91 9.12 44.27 -4.78
C ILE A 91 9.77 45.14 -5.87
N SER A 92 8.96 45.82 -6.69
CA SER A 92 9.42 46.71 -7.77
C SER A 92 10.14 47.99 -7.31
N ASN A 93 10.05 48.35 -6.02
CA ASN A 93 10.78 49.48 -5.44
C ASN A 93 12.26 49.17 -5.17
N LEU A 94 12.65 47.89 -5.13
CA LEU A 94 14.03 47.44 -4.90
C LEU A 94 14.88 47.57 -6.18
N ARG A 95 15.06 48.79 -6.67
CA ARG A 95 15.66 49.09 -8.00
C ARG A 95 17.08 48.57 -8.19
N GLN A 96 17.79 48.20 -7.13
CA GLN A 96 19.12 47.61 -7.19
C GLN A 96 19.14 46.07 -7.21
N LEU A 97 17.98 45.41 -7.07
CA LEU A 97 17.87 43.96 -7.00
C LEU A 97 18.41 43.28 -8.27
N ARG A 98 19.40 42.40 -8.08
CA ARG A 98 20.03 41.57 -9.12
C ARG A 98 19.64 40.10 -9.01
N LYS A 99 19.26 39.61 -7.84
CA LYS A 99 18.82 38.22 -7.67
C LYS A 99 17.68 38.10 -6.66
N LEU A 100 16.64 37.38 -7.05
CA LEU A 100 15.50 37.05 -6.21
C LEU A 100 15.35 35.53 -6.14
N SER A 101 15.34 34.96 -4.94
CA SER A 101 15.22 33.53 -4.70
C SER A 101 14.20 33.24 -3.60
N LEU A 102 13.00 32.82 -4.02
CA LEU A 102 11.87 32.45 -3.16
C LEU A 102 11.52 30.95 -3.29
N ARG A 103 12.42 30.15 -3.88
CA ARG A 103 12.20 28.72 -4.17
C ARG A 103 11.82 27.87 -2.95
N SER A 104 11.02 26.82 -3.16
CA SER A 104 10.62 25.86 -2.14
C SER A 104 9.89 26.52 -0.97
N ASN A 105 8.76 27.17 -1.26
CA ASN A 105 7.87 27.81 -0.28
C ASN A 105 6.42 27.63 -0.76
N ASN A 106 5.48 28.31 -0.10
CA ASN A 106 4.04 28.21 -0.34
C ASN A 106 3.48 29.50 -0.98
N PHE A 107 4.30 30.28 -1.70
CA PHE A 107 3.84 31.50 -2.36
C PHE A 107 2.74 31.16 -3.39
N ASN A 108 1.70 31.98 -3.45
CA ASN A 108 0.53 31.73 -4.29
C ASN A 108 0.12 32.96 -5.12
N GLY A 109 -0.96 32.83 -5.89
CA GLY A 109 -1.46 33.88 -6.76
C GLY A 109 -0.58 34.14 -7.98
N SER A 110 -0.87 35.21 -8.72
CA SER A 110 -0.19 35.53 -9.96
C SER A 110 1.10 36.33 -9.75
N LEU A 111 2.05 36.15 -10.68
CA LEU A 111 3.30 36.92 -10.69
C LEU A 111 2.98 38.41 -10.95
N PRO A 112 3.36 39.34 -10.06
CA PRO A 112 3.01 40.74 -10.21
C PRO A 112 3.73 41.35 -11.43
N LEU A 113 2.98 41.98 -12.33
CA LEU A 113 3.52 42.67 -13.51
C LEU A 113 4.64 43.67 -13.16
N SER A 114 4.57 44.29 -11.97
CA SER A 114 5.58 45.23 -11.48
C SER A 114 6.97 44.62 -11.33
N LEU A 115 7.11 43.28 -11.24
CA LEU A 115 8.40 42.57 -11.22
C LEU A 115 9.23 42.86 -12.49
N SER A 116 8.58 43.13 -13.63
CA SER A 116 9.23 43.56 -14.88
C SER A 116 9.92 44.93 -14.82
N ASN A 117 9.68 45.73 -13.76
CA ASN A 117 10.33 47.04 -13.56
C ASN A 117 11.73 46.94 -12.92
N LEU A 118 12.17 45.73 -12.53
CA LEU A 118 13.46 45.48 -11.90
C LEU A 118 14.58 45.33 -12.95
N SER A 119 14.88 46.40 -13.68
CA SER A 119 15.81 46.38 -14.82
C SER A 119 17.24 45.89 -14.53
N ARG A 120 17.66 45.80 -13.25
CA ARG A 120 18.95 45.24 -12.82
C ARG A 120 18.90 43.74 -12.49
N LEU A 121 17.74 43.10 -12.53
CA LEU A 121 17.56 41.68 -12.20
C LEU A 121 18.30 40.78 -13.21
N ARG A 122 19.07 39.84 -12.68
CA ARG A 122 19.89 38.86 -13.42
C ARG A 122 19.46 37.43 -13.19
N ALA A 123 18.89 37.12 -12.02
CA ALA A 123 18.44 35.76 -11.71
C ALA A 123 17.15 35.76 -10.89
N LEU A 124 16.19 34.96 -11.33
CA LEU A 124 14.89 34.78 -10.68
C LEU A 124 14.66 33.27 -10.44
N PHE A 125 14.53 32.90 -9.17
CA PHE A 125 14.32 31.52 -8.71
C PHE A 125 13.03 31.44 -7.88
N LEU A 126 11.94 31.00 -8.50
CA LEU A 126 10.61 30.88 -7.90
C LEU A 126 10.09 29.42 -7.89
N GLN A 127 10.96 28.45 -8.18
CA GLN A 127 10.55 27.06 -8.34
C GLN A 127 10.02 26.41 -7.06
N SER A 128 9.17 25.40 -7.21
CA SER A 128 8.50 24.70 -6.09
C SER A 128 7.72 25.69 -5.21
N ASN A 129 6.67 26.27 -5.79
CA ASN A 129 5.70 27.18 -5.17
C ASN A 129 4.30 26.93 -5.78
N GLY A 130 3.30 27.71 -5.35
CA GLY A 130 1.93 27.69 -5.89
C GLY A 130 1.58 28.88 -6.79
N PHE A 131 2.56 29.52 -7.46
CA PHE A 131 2.26 30.64 -8.36
C PHE A 131 1.39 30.18 -9.53
N SER A 132 0.36 30.95 -9.87
CA SER A 132 -0.69 30.56 -10.81
C SER A 132 -1.08 31.64 -11.81
N GLY A 133 -1.80 31.25 -12.87
CA GLY A 133 -2.16 32.14 -13.96
C GLY A 133 -1.02 32.38 -14.96
N ASP A 134 -1.20 33.35 -15.84
CA ASP A 134 -0.33 33.52 -17.00
C ASP A 134 0.99 34.22 -16.66
N LEU A 135 2.07 33.81 -17.32
CA LEU A 135 3.39 34.44 -17.22
C LEU A 135 3.37 35.82 -17.91
N PRO A 136 3.56 36.96 -17.20
CA PRO A 136 3.46 38.28 -17.82
C PRO A 136 4.52 38.48 -18.92
N PRO A 137 4.14 38.76 -20.19
CA PRO A 137 5.10 38.89 -21.30
C PRO A 137 6.19 39.93 -21.06
N GLN A 138 5.86 41.00 -20.34
CA GLN A 138 6.80 42.06 -19.96
C GLN A 138 7.92 41.57 -19.05
N LEU A 139 7.72 40.48 -18.31
CA LEU A 139 8.78 39.87 -17.48
C LEU A 139 9.88 39.26 -18.36
N LEU A 140 9.50 38.70 -19.52
CA LEU A 140 10.42 38.16 -20.51
C LEU A 140 11.09 39.28 -21.33
N SER A 141 10.32 40.29 -21.76
CA SER A 141 10.83 41.33 -22.67
C SER A 141 11.58 42.49 -22.00
N ASN A 142 11.15 42.94 -20.82
CA ASN A 142 11.69 44.18 -20.22
C ASN A 142 12.92 43.94 -19.34
N LEU A 143 13.09 42.73 -18.79
CA LEU A 143 14.21 42.37 -17.93
C LEU A 143 15.46 42.05 -18.75
N THR A 144 15.99 43.02 -19.48
CA THR A 144 17.09 42.86 -20.45
C THR A 144 18.42 42.35 -19.86
N ASN A 145 18.59 42.39 -18.54
CA ASN A 145 19.75 41.84 -17.82
C ASN A 145 19.54 40.42 -17.27
N LEU A 146 18.35 39.82 -17.44
CA LEU A 146 18.01 38.50 -16.90
C LEU A 146 18.82 37.41 -17.61
N GLN A 147 19.51 36.59 -16.82
CA GLN A 147 20.36 35.47 -17.26
C GLN A 147 19.77 34.11 -16.87
N VAL A 148 19.05 34.06 -15.75
CA VAL A 148 18.43 32.84 -15.21
C VAL A 148 16.97 33.12 -14.85
N LEU A 149 16.07 32.34 -15.44
CA LEU A 149 14.66 32.28 -15.07
C LEU A 149 14.31 30.83 -14.74
N ASN A 150 13.98 30.55 -13.47
CA ASN A 150 13.47 29.25 -13.04
C ASN A 150 12.12 29.42 -12.33
N LEU A 151 11.07 28.92 -12.97
CA LEU A 151 9.67 28.91 -12.52
C LEU A 151 9.12 27.47 -12.39
N ALA A 152 9.99 26.45 -12.40
CA ALA A 152 9.57 25.06 -12.43
C ALA A 152 8.71 24.66 -11.20
N GLN A 153 7.86 23.65 -11.33
CA GLN A 153 6.98 23.17 -10.24
C GLN A 153 6.14 24.31 -9.65
N ASN A 154 5.24 24.83 -10.47
CA ASN A 154 4.23 25.84 -10.12
C ASN A 154 2.91 25.51 -10.84
N LEU A 155 1.91 26.38 -10.69
CA LEU A 155 0.58 26.28 -11.30
C LEU A 155 0.39 27.30 -12.44
N LEU A 156 1.48 27.76 -13.08
CA LEU A 156 1.44 28.76 -14.14
C LEU A 156 0.82 28.19 -15.42
N SER A 157 0.13 29.05 -16.16
CA SER A 157 -0.69 28.69 -17.33
C SER A 157 -0.45 29.60 -18.54
N GLY A 158 -1.22 29.35 -19.60
CA GLY A 158 -1.25 30.19 -20.79
C GLY A 158 -0.10 29.89 -21.76
N ASP A 159 -0.02 30.72 -22.80
CA ASP A 159 1.00 30.59 -23.85
C ASP A 159 2.20 31.50 -23.54
N ILE A 160 3.41 31.11 -23.96
CA ILE A 160 4.64 31.89 -23.74
C ILE A 160 4.84 32.94 -24.84
N ASP A 161 5.22 34.17 -24.49
CA ASP A 161 5.64 35.18 -25.47
C ASP A 161 7.06 34.88 -26.01
N GLY A 162 7.23 34.97 -27.34
CA GLY A 162 8.51 34.69 -28.00
C GLY A 162 9.62 35.73 -27.82
N ARG A 163 9.38 36.85 -27.13
CA ARG A 163 10.36 37.92 -26.87
C ARG A 163 11.07 37.72 -25.53
N LEU A 164 12.06 36.82 -25.53
CA LEU A 164 12.91 36.56 -24.38
C LEU A 164 13.94 37.67 -24.15
N SER A 165 14.51 37.71 -22.95
CA SER A 165 15.59 38.64 -22.61
C SER A 165 16.89 38.28 -23.36
N PRO A 166 17.60 39.25 -23.98
CA PRO A 166 18.77 38.95 -24.82
C PRO A 166 19.98 38.40 -24.06
N ASN A 167 20.01 38.51 -22.73
CA ASN A 167 21.05 37.94 -21.88
C ASN A 167 20.68 36.59 -21.25
N LEU A 168 19.49 36.05 -21.56
CA LEU A 168 18.97 34.82 -20.95
C LEU A 168 19.81 33.61 -21.40
N ARG A 169 20.25 32.81 -20.42
CA ARG A 169 21.06 31.60 -20.61
C ARG A 169 20.35 30.35 -20.11
N TYR A 170 19.58 30.47 -19.04
CA TYR A 170 18.88 29.38 -18.40
C TYR A 170 17.40 29.72 -18.31
N LEU A 171 16.56 28.93 -18.98
CA LEU A 171 15.11 29.02 -18.96
C LEU A 171 14.53 27.67 -18.52
N ASP A 172 13.87 27.66 -17.37
CA ASP A 172 13.28 26.46 -16.79
C ASP A 172 11.85 26.75 -16.34
N LEU A 173 10.89 26.14 -17.04
CA LEU A 173 9.45 26.32 -16.89
C LEU A 173 8.74 24.97 -16.67
N SER A 174 9.47 23.91 -16.35
CA SER A 174 8.91 22.55 -16.31
C SER A 174 7.91 22.34 -15.18
N SER A 175 7.06 21.32 -15.30
CA SER A 175 6.07 20.97 -14.27
C SER A 175 5.14 22.15 -13.94
N ASN A 176 4.44 22.62 -14.98
CA ASN A 176 3.46 23.71 -14.94
C ASN A 176 2.26 23.32 -15.83
N SER A 177 1.35 24.26 -16.11
CA SER A 177 0.21 24.09 -17.02
C SER A 177 0.30 24.99 -18.26
N PHE A 178 1.50 25.34 -18.71
CA PHE A 178 1.69 26.14 -19.92
C PHE A 178 1.19 25.41 -21.18
N SER A 179 0.69 26.18 -22.15
CA SER A 179 0.07 25.69 -23.39
C SER A 179 0.65 26.40 -24.63
N GLY A 180 0.02 26.15 -25.78
CA GLY A 180 0.41 26.78 -27.04
C GLY A 180 1.59 26.10 -27.69
N ALA A 181 2.15 26.71 -28.73
CA ALA A 181 3.34 26.22 -29.42
C ALA A 181 4.59 26.94 -28.90
N ILE A 182 5.77 26.32 -29.01
CA ILE A 182 7.04 27.01 -28.74
C ILE A 182 7.16 28.18 -29.74
N PRO A 183 7.30 29.44 -29.27
CA PRO A 183 7.43 30.58 -30.17
C PRO A 183 8.71 30.49 -31.02
N PRO A 184 8.64 30.66 -32.35
CA PRO A 184 9.82 30.59 -33.21
C PRO A 184 10.84 31.71 -32.95
N ASN A 185 10.43 32.80 -32.28
CA ASN A 185 11.25 33.96 -31.96
C ASN A 185 12.19 33.77 -30.75
N PHE A 186 12.15 32.63 -30.05
CA PHE A 186 13.08 32.32 -28.96
C PHE A 186 14.55 32.52 -29.39
N THR A 187 14.87 32.16 -30.64
CA THR A 187 16.24 32.15 -31.14
C THR A 187 16.72 33.50 -31.67
N SER A 188 15.82 34.37 -32.14
CA SER A 188 16.15 35.73 -32.53
C SER A 188 16.23 36.69 -31.33
N SER A 189 15.52 36.39 -30.24
CA SER A 189 15.54 37.21 -29.01
C SER A 189 16.67 36.85 -28.04
N ALA A 190 16.98 35.56 -27.84
CA ALA A 190 17.94 35.10 -26.84
C ALA A 190 18.96 34.08 -27.39
N ALA A 191 19.83 34.50 -28.31
CA ALA A 191 20.85 33.66 -28.94
C ALA A 191 21.90 33.05 -27.97
N GLY A 192 21.96 33.54 -26.72
CA GLY A 192 22.86 33.06 -25.66
C GLY A 192 22.29 31.95 -24.77
N LEU A 193 21.13 31.37 -25.13
CA LEU A 193 20.53 30.26 -24.36
C LEU A 193 21.43 29.02 -24.32
N GLN A 194 21.56 28.45 -23.13
CA GLN A 194 22.38 27.27 -22.79
C GLN A 194 21.53 26.11 -22.27
N LEU A 195 20.43 26.41 -21.56
CA LEU A 195 19.44 25.43 -21.12
C LEU A 195 18.02 25.93 -21.39
N ILE A 196 17.21 25.08 -21.99
CA ILE A 196 15.77 25.23 -22.16
C ILE A 196 15.10 23.97 -21.60
N ASN A 197 14.30 24.12 -20.54
CA ASN A 197 13.47 23.05 -19.99
C ASN A 197 12.00 23.50 -19.98
N LEU A 198 11.18 22.82 -20.79
CA LEU A 198 9.74 23.04 -20.92
C LEU A 198 8.94 21.78 -20.54
N SER A 199 9.59 20.78 -19.96
CA SER A 199 9.04 19.44 -19.74
C SER A 199 7.83 19.43 -18.79
N PHE A 200 6.97 18.41 -18.85
CA PHE A 200 5.78 18.27 -18.00
C PHE A 200 4.87 19.52 -18.07
N ASN A 201 4.39 19.82 -19.27
CA ASN A 201 3.48 20.93 -19.58
C ASN A 201 2.44 20.46 -20.63
N ARG A 202 1.72 21.39 -21.27
CA ARG A 202 0.72 21.13 -22.32
C ARG A 202 1.06 21.83 -23.64
N PHE A 203 2.36 22.03 -23.92
CA PHE A 203 2.80 22.58 -25.21
C PHE A 203 2.44 21.64 -26.36
N ARG A 204 2.08 22.20 -27.52
CA ARG A 204 1.53 21.48 -28.67
C ARG A 204 2.07 22.01 -29.99
N GLY A 205 1.87 21.24 -31.06
CA GLY A 205 2.34 21.59 -32.41
C GLY A 205 3.78 21.12 -32.64
N GLU A 206 4.39 21.58 -33.73
CA GLU A 206 5.73 21.14 -34.13
C GLU A 206 6.85 21.84 -33.34
N ILE A 207 7.94 21.12 -33.07
CA ILE A 207 9.17 21.69 -32.50
C ILE A 207 9.79 22.65 -33.53
N PRO A 208 10.01 23.95 -33.22
CA PRO A 208 10.48 24.90 -34.21
C PRO A 208 11.89 24.57 -34.73
N PRO A 209 12.10 24.41 -36.06
CA PRO A 209 13.44 24.20 -36.63
C PRO A 209 14.42 25.33 -36.31
N GLY A 210 13.90 26.53 -36.03
CA GLY A 210 14.67 27.70 -35.61
C GLY A 210 15.54 27.47 -34.37
N LEU A 211 15.17 26.54 -33.47
CA LEU A 211 15.97 26.16 -32.29
C LEU A 211 17.40 25.74 -32.67
N GLY A 212 17.59 25.16 -33.86
CA GLY A 212 18.91 24.82 -34.43
C GLY A 212 19.91 25.98 -34.55
N ALA A 213 19.44 27.23 -34.48
CA ALA A 213 20.32 28.41 -34.50
C ALA A 213 21.04 28.66 -33.17
N LEU A 214 20.61 28.05 -32.05
CA LEU A 214 21.17 28.29 -30.72
C LEU A 214 22.50 27.56 -30.52
N GLN A 215 23.59 28.17 -30.99
CA GLN A 215 24.94 27.59 -30.94
C GLN A 215 25.47 27.34 -29.51
N GLN A 216 24.92 27.99 -28.49
CA GLN A 216 25.33 27.80 -27.08
C GLN A 216 24.44 26.79 -26.32
N LEU A 217 23.39 26.25 -26.94
CA LEU A 217 22.43 25.36 -26.30
C LEU A 217 23.09 24.01 -25.97
N GLN A 218 23.10 23.65 -24.70
CA GLN A 218 23.67 22.41 -24.16
C GLN A 218 22.59 21.42 -23.73
N TYR A 219 21.46 21.93 -23.20
CA TYR A 219 20.36 21.13 -22.67
C TYR A 219 19.03 21.59 -23.29
N LEU A 220 18.35 20.67 -23.97
CA LEU A 220 17.00 20.87 -24.49
C LEU A 220 16.09 19.74 -23.98
N TRP A 221 15.21 20.06 -23.04
CA TRP A 221 14.28 19.13 -22.42
C TRP A 221 12.84 19.59 -22.68
N LEU A 222 12.10 18.77 -23.43
CA LEU A 222 10.72 19.02 -23.88
C LEU A 222 9.80 17.84 -23.53
N ASP A 223 10.17 17.06 -22.51
CA ASP A 223 9.52 15.79 -22.18
C ASP A 223 8.07 15.97 -21.70
N TRP A 224 7.23 14.96 -21.86
CA TRP A 224 5.85 14.90 -21.35
C TRP A 224 5.04 16.16 -21.69
N ASN A 225 4.83 16.35 -22.99
CA ASN A 225 4.08 17.44 -23.60
C ASN A 225 3.16 16.86 -24.70
N LEU A 226 2.57 17.72 -25.52
CA LEU A 226 1.67 17.37 -26.64
C LEU A 226 2.30 17.75 -28.00
N PHE A 227 3.63 17.75 -28.11
CA PHE A 227 4.32 18.08 -29.37
C PHE A 227 4.04 17.02 -30.44
N ASP A 228 3.81 17.46 -31.67
CA ASP A 228 3.59 16.61 -32.84
C ASP A 228 4.56 17.00 -33.97
N GLY A 229 4.32 16.49 -35.19
CA GLY A 229 5.25 16.70 -36.30
C GLY A 229 6.49 15.81 -36.18
N THR A 230 7.64 16.29 -36.68
CA THR A 230 8.89 15.51 -36.75
C THR A 230 9.97 16.11 -35.86
N VAL A 231 10.94 15.28 -35.44
CA VAL A 231 12.18 15.79 -34.82
C VAL A 231 12.92 16.65 -35.87
N PRO A 232 13.13 17.96 -35.66
CA PRO A 232 13.72 18.80 -36.69
C PRO A 232 15.20 18.49 -36.91
N SER A 233 15.57 18.14 -38.14
CA SER A 233 16.99 17.92 -38.52
C SER A 233 17.87 19.14 -38.26
N ALA A 234 17.29 20.35 -38.26
CA ALA A 234 17.98 21.59 -37.91
C ALA A 234 18.58 21.60 -36.49
N LEU A 235 18.10 20.76 -35.56
CA LEU A 235 18.72 20.61 -34.22
C LEU A 235 20.16 20.09 -34.29
N ALA A 236 20.55 19.41 -35.37
CA ALA A 236 21.94 19.02 -35.62
C ALA A 236 22.90 20.22 -35.83
N ASN A 237 22.38 21.44 -36.00
CA ASN A 237 23.20 22.65 -36.04
C ASN A 237 23.59 23.15 -34.64
N CYS A 238 22.98 22.65 -33.54
CA CYS A 238 23.32 23.04 -32.17
C CYS A 238 24.64 22.38 -31.71
N SER A 239 25.77 22.92 -32.16
CA SER A 239 27.11 22.34 -31.95
C SER A 239 27.52 22.11 -30.48
N SER A 240 26.92 22.85 -29.53
CA SER A 240 27.16 22.69 -28.09
C SER A 240 26.23 21.68 -27.39
N LEU A 241 25.30 21.03 -28.10
CA LEU A 241 24.24 20.23 -27.47
C LEU A 241 24.81 18.97 -26.82
N LEU A 242 24.55 18.81 -25.51
CA LEU A 242 25.01 17.69 -24.67
C LEU A 242 23.86 16.71 -24.36
N HIS A 243 22.64 17.21 -24.24
CA HIS A 243 21.46 16.43 -23.88
C HIS A 243 20.24 16.93 -24.68
N LEU A 244 19.63 16.04 -25.46
CA LEU A 244 18.35 16.24 -26.13
C LEU A 244 17.32 15.24 -25.58
N SER A 245 16.26 15.73 -24.93
CA SER A 245 15.18 14.90 -24.39
C SER A 245 13.81 15.40 -24.87
N LEU A 246 13.08 14.53 -25.56
CA LEU A 246 11.77 14.75 -26.17
C LEU A 246 10.76 13.63 -25.81
N GLN A 247 10.98 12.93 -24.69
CA GLN A 247 10.21 11.75 -24.27
C GLN A 247 8.72 12.08 -24.07
N GLY A 248 7.82 11.13 -24.30
CA GLY A 248 6.40 11.27 -23.89
C GLY A 248 5.66 12.36 -24.67
N ASN A 249 5.78 12.33 -26.01
CA ASN A 249 5.15 13.26 -26.93
C ASN A 249 4.46 12.49 -28.08
N ALA A 250 3.91 13.20 -29.06
CA ALA A 250 3.27 12.63 -30.25
C ALA A 250 4.13 12.80 -31.53
N LEU A 251 5.46 12.83 -31.38
CA LEU A 251 6.40 13.01 -32.50
C LEU A 251 6.35 11.80 -33.43
N ARG A 252 6.39 12.06 -34.75
CA ARG A 252 6.27 11.09 -35.83
C ARG A 252 7.40 11.22 -36.85
N GLY A 253 7.46 10.29 -37.81
CA GLY A 253 8.50 10.27 -38.84
C GLY A 253 9.81 9.64 -38.35
N VAL A 254 10.90 9.89 -39.07
CA VAL A 254 12.21 9.25 -38.83
C VAL A 254 13.09 10.06 -37.87
N LEU A 255 13.99 9.39 -37.17
CA LEU A 255 15.09 10.02 -36.42
C LEU A 255 16.14 10.58 -37.40
N PRO A 256 16.38 11.91 -37.46
CA PRO A 256 17.37 12.47 -38.38
C PRO A 256 18.80 12.03 -38.03
N ALA A 257 19.48 11.37 -38.98
CA ALA A 257 20.85 10.86 -38.77
C ALA A 257 21.84 11.95 -38.32
N ALA A 258 21.70 13.18 -38.81
CA ALA A 258 22.58 14.30 -38.45
C ALA A 258 22.60 14.61 -36.93
N ILE A 259 21.58 14.22 -36.15
CA ILE A 259 21.58 14.41 -34.69
C ILE A 259 22.62 13.51 -34.00
N GLY A 260 22.85 12.30 -34.52
CA GLY A 260 23.90 11.40 -34.02
C GLY A 260 25.32 11.87 -34.36
N GLU A 261 25.48 12.79 -35.31
CA GLU A 261 26.78 13.34 -35.71
C GLU A 261 27.21 14.56 -34.87
N LEU A 262 26.39 14.96 -33.89
CA LEU A 262 26.69 16.07 -32.97
C LEU A 262 27.89 15.74 -32.05
N PRO A 263 29.00 16.50 -32.11
CA PRO A 263 30.26 16.12 -31.46
C PRO A 263 30.23 16.18 -29.91
N GLY A 264 29.23 16.85 -29.33
CA GLY A 264 29.06 16.98 -27.88
C GLY A 264 27.94 16.14 -27.27
N LEU A 265 27.06 15.55 -28.08
CA LEU A 265 25.81 14.94 -27.61
C LEU A 265 26.10 13.65 -26.82
N GLN A 266 25.73 13.63 -25.54
CA GLN A 266 25.95 12.49 -24.64
C GLN A 266 24.66 11.71 -24.35
N VAL A 267 23.51 12.39 -24.34
CA VAL A 267 22.20 11.80 -24.06
C VAL A 267 21.21 12.18 -25.15
N LEU A 268 20.56 11.17 -25.73
CA LEU A 268 19.44 11.30 -26.66
C LEU A 268 18.26 10.46 -26.18
N SER A 269 17.20 11.12 -25.73
CA SER A 269 15.99 10.49 -25.18
C SER A 269 14.77 10.86 -26.02
N LEU A 270 14.22 9.88 -26.74
CA LEU A 270 13.06 10.03 -27.62
C LEU A 270 11.97 8.99 -27.34
N SER A 271 12.06 8.28 -26.21
CA SER A 271 11.11 7.22 -25.86
C SER A 271 9.67 7.72 -25.75
N HIS A 272 8.69 6.81 -25.81
CA HIS A 272 7.25 7.14 -25.69
C HIS A 272 6.83 8.20 -26.73
N ASN A 273 7.02 7.87 -28.01
CA ASN A 273 6.64 8.68 -29.16
C ASN A 273 6.10 7.76 -30.28
N ASN A 274 5.86 8.31 -31.47
CA ASN A 274 5.42 7.56 -32.66
C ASN A 274 6.47 7.65 -33.80
N LEU A 275 7.75 7.68 -33.44
CA LEU A 275 8.86 7.68 -34.41
C LEU A 275 8.94 6.31 -35.10
N SER A 276 9.30 6.31 -36.38
CA SER A 276 9.25 5.12 -37.24
C SER A 276 10.37 5.10 -38.27
N GLY A 277 10.43 4.04 -39.07
CA GLY A 277 11.53 3.78 -39.98
C GLY A 277 12.69 3.07 -39.26
N PHE A 278 13.92 3.33 -39.68
CA PHE A 278 15.10 2.66 -39.15
C PHE A 278 15.86 3.55 -38.18
N VAL A 279 16.41 2.95 -37.11
CA VAL A 279 17.38 3.61 -36.23
C VAL A 279 18.66 3.89 -37.03
N PRO A 280 19.09 5.15 -37.18
CA PRO A 280 20.24 5.49 -38.04
C PRO A 280 21.55 5.06 -37.39
N SER A 281 22.51 4.71 -38.25
CA SER A 281 23.88 4.32 -37.89
C SER A 281 24.58 5.30 -36.95
N SER A 282 24.39 6.60 -37.19
CA SER A 282 25.08 7.69 -36.51
C SER A 282 24.77 7.82 -35.01
N VAL A 283 23.65 7.29 -34.51
CA VAL A 283 23.36 7.28 -33.06
C VAL A 283 23.89 6.03 -32.36
N LEU A 284 24.37 5.03 -33.11
CA LEU A 284 24.85 3.76 -32.58
C LEU A 284 26.38 3.66 -32.60
N TYR A 285 26.99 4.21 -33.64
CA TYR A 285 28.44 4.18 -33.84
C TYR A 285 28.95 5.36 -34.67
N ASN A 286 30.25 5.59 -34.57
CA ASN A 286 30.89 6.69 -35.27
C ASN A 286 30.91 6.47 -36.79
N VAL A 287 30.18 7.33 -37.50
CA VAL A 287 30.23 7.49 -38.97
C VAL A 287 30.93 8.78 -39.40
N SER A 288 31.43 9.57 -38.45
CA SER A 288 32.00 10.90 -38.65
C SER A 288 33.52 10.93 -38.41
N GLY A 289 34.15 12.08 -38.66
CA GLY A 289 35.55 12.32 -38.28
C GLY A 289 35.76 12.70 -36.80
N ASN A 290 34.68 12.91 -36.04
CA ASN A 290 34.72 13.27 -34.61
C ASN A 290 34.77 12.00 -33.74
N PRO A 291 35.29 12.07 -32.50
CA PRO A 291 35.15 10.96 -31.55
C PRO A 291 33.66 10.78 -31.16
N PRO A 292 33.17 9.53 -30.99
CA PRO A 292 31.80 9.29 -30.54
C PRO A 292 31.60 9.82 -29.11
N SER A 293 30.57 10.63 -28.93
CA SER A 293 30.21 11.31 -27.68
C SER A 293 29.00 10.68 -26.97
N LEU A 294 28.10 10.03 -27.72
CA LEU A 294 26.83 9.51 -27.22
C LEU A 294 27.04 8.32 -26.28
N ARG A 295 26.45 8.41 -25.09
CA ARG A 295 26.54 7.41 -24.02
C ARG A 295 25.19 6.78 -23.70
N ILE A 296 24.11 7.54 -23.81
CA ILE A 296 22.77 7.12 -23.45
C ILE A 296 21.85 7.37 -24.64
N LEU A 297 21.23 6.30 -25.13
CA LEU A 297 20.25 6.32 -26.22
C LEU A 297 18.97 5.61 -25.79
N HIS A 298 17.93 6.40 -25.52
CA HIS A 298 16.59 5.91 -25.17
C HIS A 298 15.63 6.14 -26.35
N LEU A 299 15.22 5.05 -26.99
CA LEU A 299 14.34 5.01 -28.16
C LEU A 299 13.11 4.10 -27.95
N GLY A 300 12.93 3.56 -26.74
CA GLY A 300 11.85 2.62 -26.44
C GLY A 300 10.44 3.20 -26.57
N PHE A 301 9.40 2.36 -26.66
CA PHE A 301 8.01 2.78 -26.85
C PHE A 301 7.84 3.70 -28.08
N ASN A 302 8.16 3.16 -29.25
CA ASN A 302 8.10 3.84 -30.56
C ASN A 302 7.64 2.83 -31.64
N ALA A 303 7.71 3.21 -32.92
CA ALA A 303 7.37 2.38 -34.07
C ALA A 303 8.58 2.16 -35.01
N PHE A 304 9.81 2.11 -34.48
CA PHE A 304 10.99 1.76 -35.27
C PHE A 304 10.88 0.32 -35.79
N SER A 305 11.18 0.11 -37.07
CA SER A 305 10.99 -1.16 -37.77
C SER A 305 12.29 -1.94 -38.06
N GLY A 306 13.44 -1.33 -37.78
CA GLY A 306 14.75 -1.88 -38.10
C GLY A 306 15.91 -1.04 -37.55
N ILE A 307 17.11 -1.59 -37.58
CA ILE A 307 18.35 -0.90 -37.22
C ILE A 307 19.28 -0.89 -38.43
N VAL A 308 19.88 0.27 -38.76
CA VAL A 308 20.90 0.34 -39.82
C VAL A 308 22.18 -0.33 -39.33
N SER A 309 22.62 -1.38 -40.02
CA SER A 309 23.83 -2.13 -39.68
C SER A 309 25.11 -1.45 -40.19
N PRO A 310 26.27 -1.63 -39.52
CA PRO A 310 27.55 -1.07 -39.91
C PRO A 310 28.05 -1.60 -41.26
N GLU A 311 28.29 -0.69 -42.21
CA GLU A 311 28.88 -1.01 -43.52
C GLU A 311 30.34 -1.49 -43.44
N ARG A 312 31.05 -1.17 -42.34
CA ARG A 312 32.48 -1.46 -42.14
C ARG A 312 32.77 -1.74 -40.67
N ALA A 313 33.70 -2.66 -40.44
CA ALA A 313 34.31 -2.93 -39.13
C ALA A 313 35.81 -2.52 -39.17
N PRO A 314 36.44 -2.15 -38.03
CA PRO A 314 35.88 -2.10 -36.68
C PRO A 314 34.94 -0.91 -36.46
N VAL A 315 34.03 -1.08 -35.51
CA VAL A 315 33.00 -0.11 -35.13
C VAL A 315 33.45 0.57 -33.84
N PHE A 316 33.50 1.91 -33.81
CA PHE A 316 33.82 2.67 -32.60
C PHE A 316 32.57 3.35 -32.07
N SER A 317 32.26 3.13 -30.79
CA SER A 317 31.15 3.76 -30.09
C SER A 317 31.53 4.00 -28.62
N ALA A 318 30.85 4.95 -27.98
CA ALA A 318 30.99 5.27 -26.55
C ALA A 318 29.72 4.94 -25.76
N LEU A 319 28.78 4.21 -26.39
CA LEU A 319 27.45 3.96 -25.87
C LEU A 319 27.52 3.02 -24.65
N GLN A 320 26.82 3.40 -23.60
CA GLN A 320 26.70 2.69 -22.32
C GLN A 320 25.28 2.12 -22.17
N VAL A 321 24.27 2.88 -22.57
CA VAL A 321 22.85 2.48 -22.53
C VAL A 321 22.27 2.51 -23.93
N LEU A 322 21.78 1.36 -24.39
CA LEU A 322 20.94 1.22 -25.59
C LEU A 322 19.58 0.66 -25.18
N ASP A 323 18.54 1.49 -25.25
CA ASP A 323 17.15 1.10 -25.01
C ASP A 323 16.31 1.28 -26.28
N LEU A 324 15.79 0.16 -26.79
CA LEU A 324 14.91 0.03 -27.94
C LEU A 324 13.65 -0.79 -27.61
N GLN A 325 13.31 -0.94 -26.33
CA GLN A 325 12.15 -1.75 -25.90
C GLN A 325 10.83 -1.28 -26.54
N GLU A 326 9.83 -2.14 -26.66
CA GLU A 326 8.48 -1.76 -27.15
C GLU A 326 8.54 -1.03 -28.50
N ASN A 327 9.04 -1.74 -29.52
CA ASN A 327 9.18 -1.26 -30.89
C ASN A 327 8.77 -2.38 -31.88
N GLN A 328 8.95 -2.14 -33.18
CA GLN A 328 8.60 -3.08 -34.24
C GLN A 328 9.85 -3.60 -34.98
N VAL A 329 11.01 -3.63 -34.31
CA VAL A 329 12.29 -3.98 -34.93
C VAL A 329 12.29 -5.44 -35.33
N ARG A 330 12.58 -5.70 -36.61
CA ARG A 330 12.63 -7.05 -37.21
C ARG A 330 14.02 -7.41 -37.67
N GLY A 331 14.26 -8.72 -37.76
CA GLY A 331 15.49 -9.32 -38.27
C GLY A 331 16.21 -10.13 -37.20
N ASP A 332 17.35 -10.70 -37.54
CA ASP A 332 18.14 -11.46 -36.58
C ASP A 332 18.77 -10.55 -35.52
N PHE A 333 19.05 -11.10 -34.33
CA PHE A 333 19.75 -10.37 -33.27
C PHE A 333 21.06 -9.75 -33.79
N PRO A 334 21.29 -8.43 -33.59
CA PRO A 334 22.40 -7.72 -34.22
C PRO A 334 23.75 -8.07 -33.57
N THR A 335 24.47 -9.03 -34.16
CA THR A 335 25.76 -9.52 -33.63
C THR A 335 26.81 -8.42 -33.46
N TRP A 336 26.78 -7.37 -34.28
CA TRP A 336 27.70 -6.24 -34.19
C TRP A 336 27.52 -5.39 -32.91
N VAL A 337 26.40 -5.50 -32.18
CA VAL A 337 26.21 -4.82 -30.88
C VAL A 337 27.23 -5.31 -29.86
N ALA A 338 27.66 -6.56 -29.95
CA ALA A 338 28.73 -7.12 -29.11
C ALA A 338 30.09 -6.39 -29.24
N ASN A 339 30.32 -5.66 -30.34
CA ASN A 339 31.53 -4.85 -30.50
C ASN A 339 31.52 -3.56 -29.68
N ILE A 340 30.38 -3.18 -29.09
CA ILE A 340 30.24 -1.97 -28.25
C ILE A 340 30.59 -2.33 -26.81
N SER A 341 31.86 -2.60 -26.54
CA SER A 341 32.34 -3.05 -25.22
C SER A 341 32.11 -2.07 -24.07
N THR A 342 31.66 -0.84 -24.34
CA THR A 342 31.27 0.16 -23.34
C THR A 342 29.85 -0.02 -22.80
N LEU A 343 29.04 -0.91 -23.37
CA LEU A 343 27.65 -1.14 -22.93
C LEU A 343 27.57 -1.70 -21.50
N THR A 344 26.76 -1.04 -20.69
CA THR A 344 26.29 -1.49 -19.37
C THR A 344 24.84 -1.96 -19.43
N THR A 345 24.02 -1.41 -20.34
CA THR A 345 22.59 -1.72 -20.45
C THR A 345 22.19 -1.93 -21.91
N LEU A 346 21.64 -3.10 -22.22
CA LEU A 346 21.06 -3.44 -23.51
C LEU A 346 19.61 -3.90 -23.34
N GLY A 347 18.66 -3.00 -23.66
CA GLY A 347 17.22 -3.26 -23.63
C GLY A 347 16.65 -3.35 -25.05
N LEU A 348 16.23 -4.54 -25.46
CA LEU A 348 15.63 -4.86 -26.76
C LEU A 348 14.25 -5.56 -26.61
N SER A 349 13.67 -5.52 -25.41
CA SER A 349 12.39 -6.14 -25.01
C SER A 349 11.22 -5.78 -25.94
N SER A 350 10.18 -6.60 -26.00
CA SER A 350 8.95 -6.34 -26.79
C SER A 350 9.24 -5.87 -28.23
N ASN A 351 9.84 -6.75 -29.03
CA ASN A 351 10.20 -6.47 -30.43
C ASN A 351 9.92 -7.70 -31.31
N SER A 352 10.54 -7.79 -32.49
CA SER A 352 10.46 -8.94 -33.38
C SER A 352 11.85 -9.43 -33.80
N PHE A 353 12.82 -9.38 -32.89
CA PHE A 353 14.14 -9.95 -33.10
C PHE A 353 14.05 -11.48 -33.18
N SER A 354 14.71 -12.06 -34.19
CA SER A 354 14.74 -13.49 -34.49
C SER A 354 16.16 -14.04 -34.49
N GLY A 355 16.32 -15.28 -34.99
CA GLY A 355 17.62 -15.96 -34.99
C GLY A 355 17.96 -16.50 -33.61
N SER A 356 19.22 -16.47 -33.21
CA SER A 356 19.70 -16.94 -31.91
C SER A 356 20.58 -15.90 -31.23
N LEU A 357 20.64 -15.94 -29.89
CA LEU A 357 21.58 -15.12 -29.13
C LEU A 357 23.04 -15.44 -29.54
N PRO A 358 23.84 -14.46 -29.97
CA PRO A 358 25.21 -14.68 -30.44
C PRO A 358 26.18 -14.95 -29.29
N ALA A 359 27.21 -15.75 -29.54
CA ALA A 359 28.28 -16.04 -28.59
C ALA A 359 29.12 -14.79 -28.26
N GLU A 360 29.24 -13.88 -29.24
CA GLU A 360 29.93 -12.60 -29.15
C GLU A 360 29.39 -11.72 -28.02
N ILE A 361 28.13 -11.91 -27.57
CA ILE A 361 27.56 -11.14 -26.45
C ILE A 361 28.39 -11.24 -25.16
N GLY A 362 29.14 -12.33 -24.98
CA GLY A 362 30.08 -12.50 -23.88
C GLY A 362 31.29 -11.55 -23.91
N ASP A 363 31.55 -10.85 -25.02
CA ASP A 363 32.63 -9.86 -25.10
C ASP A 363 32.21 -8.49 -24.52
N LEU A 364 30.93 -8.32 -24.17
CA LEU A 364 30.41 -7.17 -23.42
C LEU A 364 30.70 -7.29 -21.91
N SER A 365 31.99 -7.22 -21.54
CA SER A 365 32.45 -7.47 -20.16
C SER A 365 31.91 -6.52 -19.09
N PHE A 366 31.38 -5.35 -19.47
CA PHE A 366 30.79 -4.35 -18.58
C PHE A 366 29.26 -4.40 -18.53
N LEU A 367 28.63 -5.37 -19.20
CA LEU A 367 27.17 -5.47 -19.26
C LEU A 367 26.60 -5.82 -17.88
N GLU A 368 25.76 -4.92 -17.37
CA GLU A 368 25.03 -5.05 -16.11
C GLU A 368 23.58 -5.50 -16.35
N GLU A 369 22.96 -5.07 -17.46
CA GLU A 369 21.60 -5.46 -17.82
C GLU A 369 21.50 -5.93 -19.28
N LEU A 370 20.98 -7.14 -19.47
CA LEU A 370 20.55 -7.67 -20.75
C LEU A 370 19.06 -8.00 -20.68
N ARG A 371 18.23 -7.23 -21.37
CA ARG A 371 16.78 -7.44 -21.48
C ARG A 371 16.40 -7.62 -22.94
N VAL A 372 15.93 -8.81 -23.30
CA VAL A 372 15.58 -9.22 -24.68
C VAL A 372 14.30 -10.06 -24.70
N ASP A 373 13.50 -9.92 -23.66
CA ASP A 373 12.21 -10.56 -23.46
C ASP A 373 11.18 -10.18 -24.53
N ALA A 374 10.08 -10.93 -24.63
CA ALA A 374 8.98 -10.71 -25.58
C ALA A 374 9.47 -10.53 -27.04
N ASN A 375 10.19 -11.55 -27.54
CA ASN A 375 10.81 -11.56 -28.87
C ASN A 375 10.65 -12.95 -29.55
N LEU A 376 11.26 -13.13 -30.72
CA LEU A 376 11.20 -14.36 -31.52
C LEU A 376 12.55 -15.12 -31.51
N LEU A 377 13.35 -14.96 -30.45
CA LEU A 377 14.69 -15.58 -30.36
C LEU A 377 14.58 -17.09 -30.16
N THR A 378 15.51 -17.83 -30.76
CA THR A 378 15.56 -19.29 -30.79
C THR A 378 16.96 -19.82 -30.42
N GLY A 379 17.13 -21.13 -30.42
CA GLY A 379 18.43 -21.76 -30.13
C GLY A 379 18.63 -21.99 -28.64
N LYS A 380 19.84 -21.76 -28.13
CA LYS A 380 20.22 -21.95 -26.72
C LYS A 380 20.84 -20.65 -26.17
N ILE A 381 20.92 -20.53 -24.85
CA ILE A 381 21.74 -19.51 -24.20
C ILE A 381 23.23 -19.86 -24.43
N PRO A 382 24.06 -18.97 -25.04
CA PRO A 382 25.47 -19.25 -25.32
C PRO A 382 26.34 -19.25 -24.05
N GLU A 383 27.35 -20.14 -24.00
CA GLU A 383 28.23 -20.30 -22.82
C GLU A 383 29.10 -19.08 -22.53
N GLU A 384 29.38 -18.28 -23.56
CA GLU A 384 30.18 -17.08 -23.51
C GLU A 384 29.59 -16.00 -22.58
N ILE A 385 28.29 -16.01 -22.31
CA ILE A 385 27.62 -15.10 -21.36
C ILE A 385 28.26 -15.13 -19.96
N ARG A 386 28.89 -16.25 -19.55
CA ARG A 386 29.65 -16.33 -18.28
C ARG A 386 30.78 -15.29 -18.14
N LYS A 387 31.24 -14.70 -19.26
CA LYS A 387 32.25 -13.63 -19.29
C LYS A 387 31.70 -12.27 -18.80
N CYS A 388 30.38 -12.06 -18.87
CA CYS A 388 29.70 -10.83 -18.44
C CYS A 388 29.59 -10.79 -16.91
N VAL A 389 30.72 -10.75 -16.21
CA VAL A 389 30.79 -10.93 -14.75
C VAL A 389 30.04 -9.86 -13.94
N SER A 390 29.77 -8.69 -14.55
CA SER A 390 29.00 -7.60 -13.96
C SER A 390 27.48 -7.72 -14.14
N LEU A 391 26.98 -8.78 -14.78
CA LEU A 391 25.57 -8.92 -15.13
C LEU A 391 24.69 -9.07 -13.87
N GLN A 392 23.80 -8.10 -13.67
CA GLN A 392 22.82 -8.01 -12.58
C GLN A 392 21.41 -8.43 -13.05
N VAL A 393 21.06 -8.14 -14.31
CA VAL A 393 19.76 -8.52 -14.91
C VAL A 393 20.00 -9.32 -16.18
N LEU A 394 19.47 -10.55 -16.21
CA LEU A 394 19.34 -11.36 -17.41
C LEU A 394 17.86 -11.68 -17.62
N ASP A 395 17.23 -10.99 -18.57
CA ASP A 395 15.83 -11.19 -18.93
C ASP A 395 15.69 -11.68 -20.38
N LEU A 396 15.26 -12.93 -20.51
CA LEU A 396 15.05 -13.65 -21.77
C LEU A 396 13.59 -14.16 -21.89
N GLU A 397 12.64 -13.60 -21.13
CA GLU A 397 11.26 -14.08 -21.06
C GLU A 397 10.50 -14.05 -22.40
N GLU A 398 9.42 -14.84 -22.51
CA GLU A 398 8.49 -14.84 -23.67
C GLU A 398 9.22 -14.88 -25.03
N ASN A 399 9.97 -15.97 -25.24
CA ASN A 399 10.77 -16.22 -26.44
C ASN A 399 10.63 -17.69 -26.89
N SER A 400 11.44 -18.14 -27.85
CA SER A 400 11.49 -19.54 -28.32
C SER A 400 12.85 -20.20 -28.07
N LEU A 401 13.56 -19.78 -27.01
CA LEU A 401 14.81 -20.38 -26.57
C LEU A 401 14.58 -21.80 -26.03
N SER A 402 15.58 -22.67 -26.19
CA SER A 402 15.43 -24.11 -26.02
C SER A 402 16.71 -24.76 -25.48
N GLY A 403 16.66 -26.07 -25.26
CA GLY A 403 17.76 -26.84 -24.67
C GLY A 403 17.57 -27.00 -23.16
N VAL A 404 18.66 -27.11 -22.42
CA VAL A 404 18.65 -27.14 -20.93
C VAL A 404 19.02 -25.78 -20.38
N VAL A 405 18.49 -25.42 -19.21
CA VAL A 405 18.92 -24.23 -18.47
C VAL A 405 20.39 -24.43 -18.06
N PRO A 406 21.34 -23.56 -18.47
CA PRO A 406 22.76 -23.87 -18.27
C PRO A 406 23.27 -23.63 -16.84
N ASP A 407 23.97 -24.63 -16.30
CA ASP A 407 24.68 -24.56 -15.01
C ASP A 407 25.68 -23.40 -14.87
N PHE A 408 26.24 -22.89 -15.97
CA PHE A 408 27.22 -21.80 -15.93
C PHE A 408 26.60 -20.46 -15.49
N LEU A 409 25.27 -20.30 -15.59
CA LEU A 409 24.62 -19.08 -15.12
C LEU A 409 24.82 -18.88 -13.61
N ALA A 410 25.06 -19.95 -12.85
CA ALA A 410 25.46 -19.91 -11.44
C ALA A 410 26.82 -19.25 -11.16
N GLU A 411 27.63 -18.97 -12.19
CA GLU A 411 28.92 -18.30 -12.08
C GLU A 411 28.78 -16.76 -12.06
N LEU A 412 27.63 -16.24 -12.50
CA LEU A 412 27.29 -14.81 -12.53
C LEU A 412 26.76 -14.34 -11.17
N ARG A 413 27.66 -14.22 -10.19
CA ARG A 413 27.34 -13.96 -8.77
C ARG A 413 26.70 -12.60 -8.48
N ASP A 414 26.79 -11.67 -9.41
CA ASP A 414 26.19 -10.33 -9.29
C ASP A 414 24.74 -10.28 -9.78
N LEU A 415 24.19 -11.38 -10.35
CA LEU A 415 22.79 -11.48 -10.75
C LEU A 415 21.84 -11.20 -9.57
N ARG A 416 20.86 -10.34 -9.83
CA ARG A 416 19.68 -10.06 -9.02
C ARG A 416 18.42 -10.62 -9.66
N THR A 417 18.32 -10.51 -10.99
CA THR A 417 17.17 -10.97 -11.77
C THR A 417 17.62 -11.99 -12.81
N LEU A 418 17.04 -13.19 -12.74
CA LEU A 418 17.17 -14.24 -13.75
C LEU A 418 15.77 -14.65 -14.22
N SER A 419 15.38 -14.14 -15.38
CA SER A 419 14.06 -14.35 -15.99
C SER A 419 14.23 -15.12 -17.30
N LEU A 420 13.77 -16.38 -17.30
CA LEU A 420 13.84 -17.33 -18.42
C LEU A 420 12.46 -17.93 -18.74
N GLY A 421 11.39 -17.35 -18.20
CA GLY A 421 10.02 -17.82 -18.37
C GLY A 421 9.51 -17.77 -19.83
N GLY A 422 8.38 -18.41 -20.12
CA GLY A 422 7.72 -18.33 -21.43
C GLY A 422 8.60 -18.83 -22.59
N ASN A 423 9.27 -19.97 -22.42
CA ASN A 423 10.27 -20.49 -23.36
C ASN A 423 10.12 -22.02 -23.56
N LEU A 424 11.07 -22.65 -24.27
CA LEU A 424 11.10 -24.08 -24.58
C LEU A 424 12.21 -24.84 -23.82
N PHE A 425 12.68 -24.33 -22.67
CA PHE A 425 13.70 -24.99 -21.87
C PHE A 425 13.22 -26.32 -21.26
N THR A 426 14.14 -27.28 -21.16
CA THR A 426 13.92 -28.68 -20.75
C THR A 426 14.95 -29.12 -19.72
N GLY A 427 14.81 -30.33 -19.18
CA GLY A 427 15.74 -30.88 -18.20
C GLY A 427 15.35 -30.53 -16.76
N LEU A 428 16.33 -30.46 -15.87
CA LEU A 428 16.15 -30.14 -14.45
C LEU A 428 16.44 -28.65 -14.19
N ILE A 429 15.95 -28.12 -13.07
CA ILE A 429 16.44 -26.82 -12.56
C ILE A 429 17.86 -27.05 -11.99
N PRO A 430 18.88 -26.26 -12.39
CA PRO A 430 20.24 -26.43 -11.87
C PRO A 430 20.34 -26.19 -10.36
N ALA A 431 20.69 -27.23 -9.59
CA ALA A 431 20.98 -27.09 -8.15
C ALA A 431 22.11 -26.07 -7.86
N ARG A 432 23.03 -25.86 -8.83
CA ARG A 432 24.10 -24.86 -8.73
C ARG A 432 23.58 -23.42 -8.62
N PHE A 433 22.33 -23.13 -8.98
CA PHE A 433 21.74 -21.79 -8.82
C PHE A 433 21.68 -21.34 -7.34
N ALA A 434 21.80 -22.26 -6.38
CA ALA A 434 22.01 -21.93 -4.96
C ALA A 434 23.24 -21.03 -4.71
N ASN A 435 24.23 -21.02 -5.62
CA ASN A 435 25.39 -20.13 -5.56
C ASN A 435 25.07 -18.65 -5.89
N LEU A 436 23.88 -18.36 -6.43
CA LEU A 436 23.45 -17.02 -6.83
C LEU A 436 22.95 -16.24 -5.61
N SER A 437 23.87 -15.92 -4.69
CA SER A 437 23.58 -15.33 -3.38
C SER A 437 22.95 -13.92 -3.42
N ARG A 438 22.92 -13.26 -4.58
CA ARG A 438 22.30 -11.96 -4.79
C ARG A 438 20.97 -11.99 -5.53
N VAL A 439 20.51 -13.16 -6.00
CA VAL A 439 19.26 -13.24 -6.77
C VAL A 439 18.05 -12.95 -5.88
N GLU A 440 17.31 -11.94 -6.30
CA GLU A 440 16.04 -11.47 -5.75
C GLU A 440 14.87 -12.06 -6.56
N VAL A 441 15.00 -12.14 -7.89
CA VAL A 441 13.97 -12.65 -8.80
C VAL A 441 14.49 -13.86 -9.58
N LEU A 442 13.85 -15.02 -9.40
CA LEU A 442 14.06 -16.23 -10.20
C LEU A 442 12.74 -16.64 -10.88
N SER A 443 12.66 -16.42 -12.19
CA SER A 443 11.49 -16.77 -13.00
C SER A 443 11.88 -17.78 -14.09
N LEU A 444 11.32 -18.98 -13.99
CA LEU A 444 11.50 -20.10 -14.93
C LEU A 444 10.15 -20.62 -15.45
N GLY A 445 9.06 -19.86 -15.25
CA GLY A 445 7.68 -20.28 -15.56
C GLY A 445 7.42 -20.57 -17.05
N GLY A 446 6.33 -21.23 -17.41
CA GLY A 446 5.93 -21.42 -18.81
C GLY A 446 6.97 -22.15 -19.68
N ASN A 447 7.64 -23.17 -19.12
CA ASN A 447 8.69 -23.93 -19.79
C ASN A 447 8.36 -25.44 -19.81
N ARG A 448 9.34 -26.29 -20.15
CA ARG A 448 9.21 -27.76 -20.17
C ARG A 448 10.16 -28.42 -19.17
N LEU A 449 10.48 -27.73 -18.07
CA LEU A 449 11.34 -28.22 -16.99
C LEU A 449 10.68 -29.38 -16.24
N THR A 450 11.49 -30.29 -15.71
CA THR A 450 11.09 -31.57 -15.13
C THR A 450 11.82 -31.84 -13.81
N GLY A 451 11.37 -32.85 -13.07
CA GLY A 451 11.95 -33.23 -11.78
C GLY A 451 11.38 -32.45 -10.62
N ASN A 452 12.07 -32.49 -9.48
CA ASN A 452 11.64 -31.84 -8.24
C ASN A 452 12.28 -30.46 -8.10
N LEU A 453 11.76 -29.63 -7.20
CA LEU A 453 12.44 -28.43 -6.72
C LEU A 453 13.74 -28.84 -5.99
N PRO A 454 14.95 -28.39 -6.42
CA PRO A 454 16.19 -28.74 -5.74
C PRO A 454 16.25 -28.11 -4.33
N GLU A 455 16.63 -28.89 -3.33
CA GLU A 455 16.69 -28.43 -1.93
C GLU A 455 17.81 -27.42 -1.65
N GLU A 456 18.79 -27.33 -2.54
CA GLU A 456 19.88 -26.38 -2.49
C GLU A 456 19.38 -24.94 -2.72
N LEU A 457 18.37 -24.75 -3.60
CA LEU A 457 17.80 -23.43 -3.88
C LEU A 457 17.16 -22.79 -2.64
N LEU A 458 16.70 -23.62 -1.71
CA LEU A 458 16.02 -23.20 -0.48
C LEU A 458 16.97 -22.47 0.50
N GLN A 459 18.27 -22.41 0.19
CA GLN A 459 19.27 -21.61 0.90
C GLN A 459 19.40 -20.16 0.38
N MET A 460 18.72 -19.78 -0.72
CA MET A 460 18.83 -18.45 -1.32
C MET A 460 18.06 -17.40 -0.49
N SER A 461 18.69 -16.87 0.55
CA SER A 461 18.07 -15.98 1.55
C SER A 461 17.46 -14.68 1.01
N ASN A 462 17.94 -14.20 -0.14
CA ASN A 462 17.56 -12.90 -0.71
C ASN A 462 16.40 -12.98 -1.70
N LEU A 463 15.90 -14.18 -2.00
CA LEU A 463 14.87 -14.40 -3.01
C LEU A 463 13.54 -13.78 -2.58
N THR A 464 13.03 -12.83 -3.38
CA THR A 464 11.75 -12.15 -3.19
C THR A 464 10.66 -12.71 -4.13
N VAL A 465 11.03 -13.17 -5.32
CA VAL A 465 10.12 -13.77 -6.31
C VAL A 465 10.64 -15.11 -6.79
N LEU A 466 9.83 -16.16 -6.62
CA LEU A 466 10.04 -17.48 -7.21
C LEU A 466 8.85 -17.87 -8.09
N ASN A 467 9.04 -17.84 -9.41
CA ASN A 467 8.04 -18.27 -10.38
C ASN A 467 8.53 -19.52 -11.14
N LEU A 468 7.91 -20.66 -10.87
CA LEU A 468 8.17 -21.94 -11.54
C LEU A 468 6.91 -22.46 -12.26
N SER A 469 5.90 -21.62 -12.43
CA SER A 469 4.58 -22.00 -12.95
C SER A 469 4.61 -22.67 -14.33
N ASN A 470 3.55 -23.38 -14.70
CA ASN A 470 3.33 -23.96 -16.04
C ASN A 470 4.55 -24.74 -16.59
N ASN A 471 5.10 -25.63 -15.76
CA ASN A 471 6.20 -26.54 -16.11
C ASN A 471 5.74 -28.01 -15.94
N ARG A 472 6.68 -28.96 -15.96
CA ARG A 472 6.44 -30.39 -15.71
C ARG A 472 7.15 -30.87 -14.44
N LEU A 473 7.25 -29.99 -13.44
CA LEU A 473 7.85 -30.32 -12.14
C LEU A 473 6.92 -31.27 -11.38
N SER A 474 7.49 -32.05 -10.46
CA SER A 474 6.79 -33.09 -9.70
C SER A 474 7.38 -33.26 -8.29
N GLY A 475 6.87 -34.25 -7.54
CA GLY A 475 7.25 -34.49 -6.15
C GLY A 475 6.38 -33.71 -5.17
N GLU A 476 6.81 -33.63 -3.91
CA GLU A 476 6.12 -32.86 -2.87
C GLU A 476 6.74 -31.46 -2.72
N ILE A 477 5.98 -30.50 -2.21
CA ILE A 477 6.52 -29.18 -1.83
C ILE A 477 7.35 -29.39 -0.54
N SER A 478 8.68 -29.22 -0.62
CA SER A 478 9.56 -29.42 0.53
C SER A 478 9.20 -28.47 1.67
N PRO A 479 9.12 -28.93 2.94
CA PRO A 479 8.91 -28.06 4.10
C PRO A 479 9.96 -26.96 4.25
N ARG A 480 11.15 -27.14 3.68
CA ARG A 480 12.21 -26.13 3.65
C ARG A 480 11.88 -24.91 2.78
N ILE A 481 10.76 -24.93 2.03
CA ILE A 481 10.22 -23.74 1.35
C ILE A 481 10.01 -22.55 2.32
N GLY A 482 9.72 -22.83 3.59
CA GLY A 482 9.57 -21.83 4.66
C GLY A 482 10.86 -21.16 5.11
N GLU A 483 12.02 -21.54 4.56
CA GLU A 483 13.32 -20.90 4.84
C GLU A 483 13.50 -19.56 4.10
N PHE A 484 12.74 -19.29 3.03
CA PHE A 484 12.84 -18.06 2.22
C PHE A 484 12.28 -16.80 2.94
N GLN A 485 12.99 -16.26 3.92
CA GLN A 485 12.52 -15.14 4.76
C GLN A 485 12.19 -13.84 4.01
N GLN A 486 12.69 -13.66 2.78
CA GLN A 486 12.42 -12.47 1.96
C GLN A 486 11.32 -12.67 0.91
N LEU A 487 10.72 -13.85 0.80
CA LEU A 487 9.80 -14.18 -0.29
C LEU A 487 8.49 -13.39 -0.21
N GLN A 488 8.19 -12.66 -1.27
CA GLN A 488 6.97 -11.88 -1.47
C GLN A 488 6.01 -12.54 -2.48
N SER A 489 6.54 -13.31 -3.44
CA SER A 489 5.74 -14.00 -4.45
C SER A 489 6.24 -15.43 -4.66
N LEU A 490 5.35 -16.41 -4.46
CA LEU A 490 5.59 -17.82 -4.75
C LEU A 490 4.54 -18.32 -5.73
N ASN A 491 4.97 -18.64 -6.96
CA ASN A 491 4.10 -19.23 -7.97
C ASN A 491 4.65 -20.60 -8.43
N LEU A 492 3.93 -21.66 -8.08
CA LEU A 492 4.22 -23.05 -8.49
C LEU A 492 3.13 -23.62 -9.40
N SER A 493 2.13 -22.83 -9.81
CA SER A 493 0.90 -23.32 -10.44
C SER A 493 1.12 -24.05 -11.76
N GLY A 494 0.18 -24.91 -12.16
CA GLY A 494 0.27 -25.63 -13.43
C GLY A 494 1.41 -26.65 -13.52
N ASN A 495 1.81 -27.23 -12.37
CA ASN A 495 2.84 -28.27 -12.26
C ASN A 495 2.27 -29.57 -11.66
N GLY A 496 3.00 -30.67 -11.78
CA GLY A 496 2.63 -32.00 -11.25
C GLY A 496 3.02 -32.26 -9.78
N PHE A 497 3.18 -31.22 -8.96
CA PHE A 497 3.44 -31.40 -7.52
C PHE A 497 2.24 -32.05 -6.81
N MET A 498 2.51 -32.86 -5.79
CA MET A 498 1.55 -33.66 -5.05
C MET A 498 1.75 -33.57 -3.53
N GLY A 499 0.96 -34.31 -2.75
CA GLY A 499 1.02 -34.32 -1.30
C GLY A 499 0.14 -33.23 -0.68
N ARG A 500 0.55 -32.70 0.48
CA ARG A 500 -0.13 -31.61 1.20
C ARG A 500 0.69 -30.32 1.08
N ILE A 501 0.06 -29.17 1.28
CA ILE A 501 0.79 -27.91 1.52
C ILE A 501 1.54 -28.04 2.86
N PRO A 502 2.86 -27.81 2.92
CA PRO A 502 3.60 -27.87 4.18
C PRO A 502 3.25 -26.65 5.07
N PRO A 503 2.98 -26.86 6.38
CA PRO A 503 2.65 -25.76 7.33
C PRO A 503 3.68 -24.64 7.38
N SER A 504 4.95 -24.94 7.07
CA SER A 504 6.06 -23.99 7.05
C SER A 504 5.93 -22.87 6.00
N ILE A 505 4.99 -22.94 5.05
CA ILE A 505 4.65 -21.77 4.22
C ILE A 505 4.15 -20.60 5.09
N GLY A 506 3.53 -20.87 6.24
CA GLY A 506 3.16 -19.85 7.21
C GLY A 506 4.33 -19.07 7.83
N ASN A 507 5.58 -19.54 7.67
CA ASN A 507 6.77 -18.81 8.09
C ASN A 507 7.17 -17.69 7.10
N LEU A 508 6.58 -17.65 5.91
CA LEU A 508 6.92 -16.67 4.86
C LEU A 508 6.22 -15.33 5.13
N LEU A 509 6.58 -14.66 6.23
CA LEU A 509 5.83 -13.49 6.74
C LEU A 509 5.76 -12.29 5.77
N LYS A 510 6.63 -12.23 4.76
CA LYS A 510 6.60 -11.22 3.68
C LYS A 510 5.71 -11.60 2.49
N LEU A 511 5.16 -12.81 2.45
CA LEU A 511 4.44 -13.34 1.29
C LEU A 511 3.17 -12.54 1.01
N ARG A 512 3.09 -11.98 -0.20
CA ARG A 512 1.95 -11.24 -0.74
C ARG A 512 1.15 -12.09 -1.73
N SER A 513 1.83 -12.92 -2.51
CA SER A 513 1.20 -13.76 -3.52
C SER A 513 1.60 -15.23 -3.37
N LEU A 514 0.60 -16.10 -3.28
CA LEU A 514 0.73 -17.55 -3.28
C LEU A 514 -0.21 -18.16 -4.32
N ASP A 515 0.37 -18.65 -5.42
CA ASP A 515 -0.36 -19.40 -6.45
C ASP A 515 0.15 -20.85 -6.51
N LEU A 516 -0.70 -21.75 -6.02
CA LEU A 516 -0.54 -23.20 -6.04
C LEU A 516 -1.66 -23.86 -6.87
N SER A 517 -2.24 -23.13 -7.83
CA SER A 517 -3.35 -23.65 -8.64
C SER A 517 -2.93 -24.70 -9.67
N ARG A 518 -3.88 -25.52 -10.14
CA ARG A 518 -3.69 -26.51 -11.22
C ARG A 518 -2.54 -27.47 -10.93
N MET A 519 -2.45 -27.93 -9.68
CA MET A 519 -1.50 -28.92 -9.20
C MET A 519 -2.25 -30.19 -8.76
N ASN A 520 -1.54 -31.18 -8.21
CA ASN A 520 -2.14 -32.43 -7.70
C ASN A 520 -2.10 -32.47 -6.15
N LEU A 521 -2.28 -31.31 -5.52
CA LEU A 521 -2.26 -31.18 -4.05
C LEU A 521 -3.57 -31.69 -3.42
N THR A 522 -3.45 -32.17 -2.18
CA THR A 522 -4.49 -32.91 -1.46
C THR A 522 -4.59 -32.50 0.01
N GLY A 523 -5.67 -32.89 0.68
CA GLY A 523 -5.89 -32.64 2.10
C GLY A 523 -6.55 -31.28 2.36
N GLU A 524 -6.34 -30.73 3.56
CA GLU A 524 -6.85 -29.42 3.97
C GLU A 524 -5.73 -28.37 3.89
N PRO A 525 -6.02 -27.11 3.53
CA PRO A 525 -5.04 -26.02 3.63
C PRO A 525 -4.59 -25.82 5.10
N PRO A 526 -3.27 -25.72 5.37
CA PRO A 526 -2.76 -25.57 6.74
C PRO A 526 -3.20 -24.24 7.36
N MET A 527 -3.56 -24.28 8.65
CA MET A 527 -4.06 -23.11 9.39
C MET A 527 -3.05 -21.97 9.48
N GLU A 528 -1.77 -22.29 9.37
CA GLU A 528 -0.64 -21.35 9.37
C GLU A 528 -0.69 -20.38 8.19
N LEU A 529 -1.37 -20.71 7.08
CA LEU A 529 -1.61 -19.76 5.97
C LEU A 529 -2.45 -18.56 6.39
N ALA A 530 -3.37 -18.72 7.36
CA ALA A 530 -4.15 -17.61 7.91
C ALA A 530 -3.30 -16.64 8.77
N GLY A 531 -2.09 -17.05 9.15
CA GLY A 531 -1.14 -16.23 9.91
C GLY A 531 -0.28 -15.30 9.07
N LEU A 532 -0.40 -15.33 7.73
CA LEU A 532 0.43 -14.53 6.82
C LEU A 532 -0.08 -13.08 6.72
N PRO A 533 0.56 -12.09 7.37
CA PRO A 533 -0.06 -10.78 7.61
C PRO A 533 -0.21 -9.92 6.34
N ASN A 534 0.53 -10.25 5.28
CA ASN A 534 0.67 -9.44 4.08
C ASN A 534 0.08 -10.10 2.82
N LEU A 535 -0.61 -11.24 2.98
CA LEU A 535 -1.11 -12.03 1.85
C LEU A 535 -2.27 -11.29 1.16
N GLN A 536 -2.07 -10.97 -0.11
CA GLN A 536 -3.00 -10.26 -0.99
C GLN A 536 -3.64 -11.21 -2.02
N VAL A 537 -2.89 -12.21 -2.50
CA VAL A 537 -3.34 -13.18 -3.50
C VAL A 537 -3.14 -14.59 -2.99
N LEU A 538 -4.23 -15.35 -2.90
CA LEU A 538 -4.24 -16.77 -2.59
C LEU A 538 -5.04 -17.55 -3.64
N SER A 539 -4.34 -18.37 -4.42
CA SER A 539 -4.90 -19.22 -5.46
C SER A 539 -4.55 -20.68 -5.21
N LEU A 540 -5.55 -21.48 -4.83
CA LEU A 540 -5.47 -22.92 -4.59
C LEU A 540 -6.32 -23.71 -5.60
N SER A 541 -6.81 -23.04 -6.65
CA SER A 541 -7.82 -23.58 -7.56
C SER A 541 -7.35 -24.78 -8.40
N GLY A 542 -8.26 -25.69 -8.78
CA GLY A 542 -7.93 -26.81 -9.65
C GLY A 542 -6.97 -27.82 -9.02
N ASN A 543 -7.23 -28.21 -7.76
CA ASN A 543 -6.49 -29.21 -7.00
C ASN A 543 -7.46 -30.30 -6.48
N SER A 544 -7.01 -31.12 -5.54
CA SER A 544 -7.84 -32.10 -4.81
C SER A 544 -7.91 -31.78 -3.31
N PHE A 545 -8.00 -30.49 -2.95
CA PHE A 545 -8.24 -30.08 -1.57
C PHE A 545 -9.65 -30.46 -1.11
N SER A 546 -9.77 -30.82 0.17
CA SER A 546 -11.01 -31.27 0.81
C SER A 546 -11.23 -30.53 2.14
N GLY A 547 -12.30 -30.87 2.86
CA GLY A 547 -12.62 -30.28 4.16
C GLY A 547 -13.48 -29.02 4.03
N ASN A 548 -13.65 -28.30 5.13
CA ASN A 548 -14.41 -27.05 5.13
C ASN A 548 -13.61 -25.90 4.51
N ILE A 549 -14.31 -24.87 4.02
CA ILE A 549 -13.70 -23.59 3.66
C ILE A 549 -12.99 -23.02 4.92
N PRO A 550 -11.69 -22.67 4.87
CA PRO A 550 -10.97 -22.19 6.07
C PRO A 550 -11.49 -20.85 6.56
N GLU A 551 -12.23 -20.85 7.68
CA GLU A 551 -12.70 -19.64 8.36
C GLU A 551 -11.54 -18.71 8.74
N GLY A 552 -10.37 -19.27 9.08
CA GLY A 552 -9.16 -18.51 9.41
C GLY A 552 -8.74 -17.51 8.33
N PHE A 553 -9.06 -17.72 7.05
CA PHE A 553 -8.72 -16.73 6.01
C PHE A 553 -9.42 -15.37 6.20
N SER A 554 -10.46 -15.27 7.04
CA SER A 554 -11.05 -14.00 7.48
C SER A 554 -10.07 -13.08 8.22
N SER A 555 -8.97 -13.59 8.79
CA SER A 555 -7.92 -12.77 9.42
C SER A 555 -6.95 -12.13 8.42
N LEU A 556 -6.97 -12.54 7.15
CA LEU A 556 -6.11 -12.01 6.10
C LEU A 556 -6.66 -10.68 5.57
N LEU A 557 -6.64 -9.62 6.40
CA LEU A 557 -7.29 -8.34 6.08
C LEU A 557 -6.75 -7.66 4.81
N SER A 558 -5.54 -8.03 4.36
CA SER A 558 -4.93 -7.56 3.11
C SER A 558 -5.36 -8.34 1.86
N LEU A 559 -6.17 -9.40 2.00
CA LEU A 559 -6.51 -10.32 0.92
C LEU A 559 -7.44 -9.66 -0.12
N GLN A 560 -6.96 -9.59 -1.36
CA GLN A 560 -7.65 -9.01 -2.51
C GLN A 560 -8.19 -10.09 -3.45
N TYR A 561 -7.53 -11.24 -3.55
CA TYR A 561 -7.88 -12.32 -4.45
C TYR A 561 -7.85 -13.66 -3.72
N LEU A 562 -9.03 -14.30 -3.59
CA LEU A 562 -9.18 -15.64 -3.04
C LEU A 562 -9.84 -16.56 -4.07
N ASN A 563 -9.10 -17.56 -4.53
CA ASN A 563 -9.59 -18.55 -5.49
C ASN A 563 -9.36 -19.99 -5.00
N LEU A 564 -10.43 -20.61 -4.52
CA LEU A 564 -10.49 -22.00 -4.05
C LEU A 564 -11.27 -22.90 -5.03
N SER A 565 -11.62 -22.39 -6.21
CA SER A 565 -12.49 -23.08 -7.17
C SER A 565 -11.93 -24.41 -7.68
N SER A 566 -12.79 -25.32 -8.14
CA SER A 566 -12.41 -26.61 -8.73
C SER A 566 -11.59 -27.48 -7.76
N ASN A 567 -12.20 -27.79 -6.62
CA ASN A 567 -11.68 -28.62 -5.53
C ASN A 567 -12.82 -29.50 -4.96
N ALA A 568 -12.61 -30.12 -3.80
CA ALA A 568 -13.61 -30.88 -3.06
C ALA A 568 -13.95 -30.24 -1.69
N PHE A 569 -13.89 -28.91 -1.58
CA PHE A 569 -14.32 -28.20 -0.37
C PHE A 569 -15.83 -28.39 -0.12
N HIS A 570 -16.21 -28.45 1.14
CA HIS A 570 -17.60 -28.62 1.59
C HIS A 570 -17.90 -27.73 2.80
N GLY A 571 -19.05 -27.96 3.45
CA GLY A 571 -19.53 -27.10 4.54
C GLY A 571 -19.99 -25.75 4.02
N ASP A 572 -20.21 -24.81 4.92
CA ASP A 572 -20.85 -23.53 4.60
C ASP A 572 -19.81 -22.43 4.35
N ILE A 573 -20.18 -21.37 3.61
CA ILE A 573 -19.31 -20.21 3.42
C ILE A 573 -19.23 -19.44 4.75
N PRO A 574 -18.03 -19.16 5.31
CA PRO A 574 -17.92 -18.46 6.59
C PRO A 574 -18.46 -17.03 6.50
N ALA A 575 -19.41 -16.68 7.38
CA ALA A 575 -19.94 -15.31 7.47
C ALA A 575 -18.86 -14.27 7.82
N THR A 576 -17.81 -14.71 8.53
CA THR A 576 -16.61 -13.93 8.87
C THR A 576 -15.81 -13.47 7.65
N TYR A 577 -16.04 -14.02 6.45
CA TYR A 577 -15.44 -13.48 5.21
C TYR A 577 -15.94 -12.06 4.90
N GLY A 578 -17.08 -11.64 5.47
CA GLY A 578 -17.55 -10.24 5.43
C GLY A 578 -16.63 -9.22 6.12
N TYR A 579 -15.58 -9.65 6.82
CA TYR A 579 -14.51 -8.77 7.34
C TYR A 579 -13.45 -8.42 6.29
N LEU A 580 -13.37 -9.16 5.18
CA LEU A 580 -12.37 -8.97 4.12
C LEU A 580 -12.78 -7.81 3.19
N ARG A 581 -12.66 -6.57 3.69
CA ARG A 581 -13.11 -5.37 2.96
C ARG A 581 -12.35 -5.13 1.66
N SER A 582 -11.06 -5.44 1.63
CA SER A 582 -10.19 -5.32 0.45
C SER A 582 -10.35 -6.44 -0.57
N LEU A 583 -11.25 -7.41 -0.35
CA LEU A 583 -11.44 -8.56 -1.24
C LEU A 583 -12.13 -8.13 -2.53
N VAL A 584 -11.40 -8.20 -3.65
CA VAL A 584 -11.87 -7.86 -5.00
C VAL A 584 -12.42 -9.09 -5.74
N VAL A 585 -11.86 -10.27 -5.48
CA VAL A 585 -12.28 -11.53 -6.13
C VAL A 585 -12.47 -12.63 -5.08
N LEU A 586 -13.67 -13.21 -5.06
CA LEU A 586 -13.99 -14.44 -4.32
C LEU A 586 -14.50 -15.50 -5.30
N SER A 587 -13.70 -16.54 -5.52
CA SER A 587 -14.06 -17.66 -6.40
C SER A 587 -14.02 -19.00 -5.64
N LEU A 588 -15.21 -19.58 -5.45
CA LEU A 588 -15.44 -20.86 -4.77
C LEU A 588 -16.12 -21.89 -5.68
N SER A 589 -16.28 -21.58 -6.98
CA SER A 589 -17.01 -22.41 -7.95
C SER A 589 -16.47 -23.83 -8.08
N ASN A 590 -17.28 -24.78 -8.55
CA ASN A 590 -16.92 -26.19 -8.75
C ASN A 590 -16.38 -26.83 -7.47
N ASN A 591 -17.19 -26.84 -6.41
CA ASN A 591 -16.90 -27.50 -5.14
C ASN A 591 -18.18 -28.23 -4.65
N ASN A 592 -18.18 -28.71 -3.40
CA ASN A 592 -19.32 -29.35 -2.75
C ASN A 592 -19.82 -28.52 -1.54
N ILE A 593 -19.77 -27.19 -1.66
CA ILE A 593 -20.13 -26.22 -0.61
C ILE A 593 -21.65 -26.21 -0.41
N SER A 594 -22.08 -26.16 0.85
CA SER A 594 -23.47 -26.22 1.31
C SER A 594 -23.91 -24.93 2.02
N GLY A 595 -25.06 -24.98 2.69
CA GLY A 595 -25.58 -23.87 3.48
C GLY A 595 -26.21 -22.78 2.61
N SER A 596 -26.33 -21.58 3.17
CA SER A 596 -26.81 -20.38 2.48
C SER A 596 -25.67 -19.41 2.23
N ILE A 597 -25.81 -18.55 1.21
CA ILE A 597 -24.90 -17.42 1.00
C ILE A 597 -25.05 -16.46 2.19
N PRO A 598 -23.99 -16.14 2.96
CA PRO A 598 -24.06 -15.22 4.09
C PRO A 598 -24.42 -13.78 3.66
N GLU A 599 -25.19 -13.06 4.48
CA GLU A 599 -25.52 -11.65 4.20
C GLU A 599 -24.29 -10.75 4.35
N GLU A 600 -23.36 -11.17 5.22
CA GLU A 600 -22.11 -10.48 5.58
C GLU A 600 -21.16 -10.29 4.39
N ILE A 601 -21.25 -11.13 3.34
CA ILE A 601 -20.50 -10.92 2.08
C ILE A 601 -20.83 -9.55 1.47
N GLY A 602 -22.03 -9.02 1.70
CA GLY A 602 -22.43 -7.66 1.32
C GLY A 602 -21.64 -6.53 2.01
N ASN A 603 -20.72 -6.84 2.93
CA ASN A 603 -19.84 -5.87 3.58
C ASN A 603 -18.43 -5.79 2.93
N CYS A 604 -18.11 -6.65 1.95
CA CYS A 604 -16.85 -6.61 1.19
C CYS A 604 -16.91 -5.50 0.13
N SER A 605 -16.72 -4.24 0.51
CA SER A 605 -16.97 -3.05 -0.32
C SER A 605 -16.29 -3.04 -1.70
N ASP A 606 -15.14 -3.71 -1.81
CA ASP A 606 -14.28 -3.68 -3.00
C ASP A 606 -14.55 -4.87 -3.93
N LEU A 607 -15.48 -5.77 -3.56
CA LEU A 607 -15.75 -7.03 -4.27
C LEU A 607 -16.33 -6.78 -5.66
N ALA A 608 -15.51 -7.10 -6.67
CA ALA A 608 -15.83 -6.95 -8.08
C ALA A 608 -16.29 -8.26 -8.73
N ILE A 609 -15.84 -9.42 -8.22
CA ILE A 609 -16.15 -10.74 -8.78
C ILE A 609 -16.55 -11.70 -7.66
N LEU A 610 -17.79 -12.21 -7.71
CA LEU A 610 -18.30 -13.26 -6.83
C LEU A 610 -18.75 -14.47 -7.66
N GLN A 611 -17.99 -15.56 -7.56
CA GLN A 611 -18.17 -16.79 -8.32
C GLN A 611 -18.41 -17.98 -7.37
N LEU A 612 -19.66 -18.47 -7.34
CA LEU A 612 -20.12 -19.59 -6.49
C LEU A 612 -20.73 -20.74 -7.32
N HIS A 613 -20.56 -20.70 -8.65
CA HIS A 613 -21.08 -21.65 -9.63
C HIS A 613 -20.82 -23.12 -9.29
N SER A 614 -21.74 -24.04 -9.59
CA SER A 614 -21.56 -25.49 -9.39
C SER A 614 -21.17 -25.85 -7.96
N ASN A 615 -22.14 -25.68 -7.05
CA ASN A 615 -22.05 -26.06 -5.64
C ASN A 615 -23.40 -26.64 -5.17
N SER A 616 -23.54 -26.91 -3.88
CA SER A 616 -24.79 -27.35 -3.22
C SER A 616 -25.41 -26.25 -2.35
N LEU A 617 -25.26 -24.98 -2.74
CA LEU A 617 -25.80 -23.83 -1.99
C LEU A 617 -27.34 -23.83 -2.01
N THR A 618 -27.93 -23.38 -0.91
CA THR A 618 -29.38 -23.39 -0.63
C THR A 618 -29.83 -22.04 -0.06
N GLY A 619 -31.10 -21.93 0.35
CA GLY A 619 -31.64 -20.69 0.91
C GLY A 619 -32.00 -19.67 -0.17
N HIS A 620 -31.87 -18.39 0.14
CA HIS A 620 -32.21 -17.27 -0.76
C HIS A 620 -30.96 -16.49 -1.17
N ILE A 621 -31.03 -15.77 -2.30
CA ILE A 621 -30.02 -14.77 -2.66
C ILE A 621 -30.17 -13.59 -1.68
N PRO A 622 -29.16 -13.22 -0.89
CA PRO A 622 -29.27 -12.11 0.05
C PRO A 622 -29.42 -10.77 -0.67
N SER A 623 -30.40 -9.96 -0.26
CA SER A 623 -30.51 -8.57 -0.74
C SER A 623 -29.32 -7.72 -0.29
N ALA A 624 -28.60 -8.12 0.75
CA ALA A 624 -27.36 -7.49 1.22
C ALA A 624 -26.26 -7.42 0.13
N LEU A 625 -26.25 -8.33 -0.86
CA LEU A 625 -25.32 -8.26 -2.00
C LEU A 625 -25.49 -6.98 -2.84
N SER A 626 -26.65 -6.32 -2.77
CA SER A 626 -26.89 -5.02 -3.43
C SER A 626 -26.02 -3.86 -2.92
N ARG A 627 -25.33 -4.04 -1.78
CA ARG A 627 -24.33 -3.10 -1.25
C ARG A 627 -23.03 -3.09 -2.04
N LEU A 628 -22.77 -4.12 -2.82
CA LEU A 628 -21.53 -4.30 -3.58
C LEU A 628 -21.58 -3.46 -4.86
N THR A 629 -21.30 -2.16 -4.73
CA THR A 629 -21.37 -1.19 -5.85
C THR A 629 -20.31 -1.42 -6.92
N HIS A 630 -19.18 -2.03 -6.55
CA HIS A 630 -18.09 -2.41 -7.47
C HIS A 630 -18.33 -3.75 -8.19
N LEU A 631 -19.37 -4.51 -7.83
CA LEU A 631 -19.62 -5.86 -8.37
C LEU A 631 -19.86 -5.81 -9.87
N ARG A 632 -18.97 -6.46 -10.64
CA ARG A 632 -19.00 -6.62 -12.10
C ARG A 632 -19.55 -7.99 -12.49
N GLU A 633 -19.23 -9.03 -11.72
CA GLU A 633 -19.62 -10.40 -12.02
C GLU A 633 -20.24 -11.07 -10.80
N LEU A 634 -21.46 -11.60 -10.98
CA LEU A 634 -22.16 -12.44 -10.03
C LEU A 634 -22.57 -13.74 -10.72
N ASP A 635 -21.89 -14.84 -10.38
CA ASP A 635 -22.21 -16.18 -10.88
C ASP A 635 -22.59 -17.11 -9.72
N LEU A 636 -23.88 -17.45 -9.66
CA LEU A 636 -24.51 -18.35 -8.71
C LEU A 636 -25.08 -19.61 -9.39
N GLY A 637 -24.75 -19.84 -10.67
CA GLY A 637 -25.33 -20.90 -11.48
C GLY A 637 -25.08 -22.31 -10.94
N GLN A 638 -25.93 -23.26 -11.29
CA GLN A 638 -25.85 -24.68 -10.90
C GLN A 638 -25.72 -24.87 -9.38
N ASN A 639 -26.73 -24.40 -8.65
CA ASN A 639 -26.88 -24.56 -7.20
C ASN A 639 -28.33 -25.01 -6.87
N SER A 640 -28.71 -25.00 -5.59
CA SER A 640 -30.08 -25.29 -5.11
C SER A 640 -30.73 -24.06 -4.46
N LEU A 641 -30.44 -22.85 -4.97
CA LEU A 641 -30.97 -21.59 -4.45
C LEU A 641 -32.47 -21.45 -4.74
N THR A 642 -33.21 -20.85 -3.81
CA THR A 642 -34.68 -20.77 -3.80
C THR A 642 -35.17 -19.35 -3.56
N GLY A 643 -36.49 -19.12 -3.65
CA GLY A 643 -37.10 -17.82 -3.38
C GLY A 643 -37.15 -16.95 -4.62
N MET A 644 -37.06 -15.62 -4.46
CA MET A 644 -37.11 -14.65 -5.56
C MET A 644 -35.74 -14.05 -5.82
N LEU A 645 -35.49 -13.60 -7.05
CA LEU A 645 -34.38 -12.70 -7.38
C LEU A 645 -34.66 -11.33 -6.71
N PRO A 646 -33.85 -10.86 -5.75
CA PRO A 646 -34.12 -9.61 -5.05
C PRO A 646 -34.08 -8.42 -6.02
N PRO A 647 -35.11 -7.54 -6.07
CA PRO A 647 -35.10 -6.39 -6.96
C PRO A 647 -33.95 -5.43 -6.66
N GLU A 648 -33.43 -5.41 -5.43
CA GLU A 648 -32.31 -4.56 -4.97
C GLU A 648 -31.00 -4.87 -5.69
N ILE A 649 -30.84 -6.04 -6.33
CA ILE A 649 -29.63 -6.37 -7.10
C ILE A 649 -29.38 -5.38 -8.26
N SER A 650 -30.43 -4.63 -8.65
CA SER A 650 -30.35 -3.51 -9.59
C SER A 650 -29.49 -2.33 -9.13
N ASN A 651 -29.07 -2.30 -7.86
CA ASN A 651 -28.20 -1.27 -7.27
C ASN A 651 -26.70 -1.53 -7.54
N CYS A 652 -26.31 -2.74 -7.93
CA CYS A 652 -24.95 -3.07 -8.37
C CYS A 652 -24.69 -2.47 -9.77
N SER A 653 -24.56 -1.14 -9.85
CA SER A 653 -24.48 -0.39 -11.12
C SER A 653 -23.28 -0.76 -12.01
N SER A 654 -22.25 -1.38 -11.45
CA SER A 654 -21.08 -1.90 -12.16
C SER A 654 -21.31 -3.27 -12.83
N LEU A 655 -22.45 -3.94 -12.61
CA LEU A 655 -22.65 -5.34 -13.00
C LEU A 655 -22.69 -5.51 -14.54
N THR A 656 -21.79 -6.38 -15.04
CA THR A 656 -21.66 -6.76 -16.45
C THR A 656 -22.12 -8.19 -16.70
N ILE A 657 -21.99 -9.08 -15.72
CA ILE A 657 -22.35 -10.51 -15.81
C ILE A 657 -23.25 -10.88 -14.61
N LEU A 658 -24.44 -11.42 -14.92
CA LEU A 658 -25.35 -12.04 -13.96
C LEU A 658 -25.74 -13.43 -14.45
N GLN A 659 -25.31 -14.46 -13.72
CA GLN A 659 -25.55 -15.86 -14.01
C GLN A 659 -26.21 -16.53 -12.80
N LEU A 660 -27.42 -17.04 -13.00
CA LEU A 660 -28.23 -17.65 -11.95
C LEU A 660 -28.75 -19.04 -12.38
N GLU A 661 -28.37 -19.54 -13.55
CA GLU A 661 -29.01 -20.66 -14.21
C GLU A 661 -28.99 -21.96 -13.39
N ARG A 662 -29.93 -22.88 -13.66
CA ARG A 662 -29.98 -24.22 -13.05
C ARG A 662 -30.11 -24.19 -11.51
N ASN A 663 -30.99 -23.32 -11.01
CA ASN A 663 -31.36 -23.21 -9.60
C ASN A 663 -32.85 -23.57 -9.38
N HIS A 664 -33.44 -23.12 -8.28
CA HIS A 664 -34.87 -23.23 -7.94
C HIS A 664 -35.50 -21.84 -7.68
N LEU A 665 -34.98 -20.80 -8.33
CA LEU A 665 -35.47 -19.42 -8.21
C LEU A 665 -36.86 -19.28 -8.83
N SER A 666 -37.66 -18.37 -8.29
CA SER A 666 -39.11 -18.29 -8.55
C SER A 666 -39.65 -16.87 -8.47
N GLY A 667 -40.92 -16.70 -8.83
CA GLY A 667 -41.54 -15.37 -8.96
C GLY A 667 -41.18 -14.69 -10.27
N SER A 668 -41.49 -13.40 -10.39
CA SER A 668 -41.27 -12.63 -11.63
C SER A 668 -39.86 -12.07 -11.74
N ILE A 669 -39.33 -12.02 -12.96
CA ILE A 669 -38.11 -11.27 -13.29
C ILE A 669 -38.33 -9.77 -12.94
N PRO A 670 -37.53 -9.16 -12.05
CA PRO A 670 -37.76 -7.76 -11.65
C PRO A 670 -37.57 -6.76 -12.79
N GLU A 671 -38.50 -5.80 -12.94
CA GLU A 671 -38.35 -4.71 -13.92
C GLU A 671 -37.14 -3.80 -13.63
N SER A 672 -36.70 -3.77 -12.36
CA SER A 672 -35.55 -2.98 -11.88
C SER A 672 -34.24 -3.40 -12.53
N LEU A 673 -34.08 -4.64 -12.98
CA LEU A 673 -32.89 -5.11 -13.73
C LEU A 673 -32.57 -4.24 -14.96
N SER A 674 -33.57 -3.51 -15.49
CA SER A 674 -33.37 -2.54 -16.59
C SER A 674 -32.54 -1.30 -16.22
N SER A 675 -32.16 -1.09 -14.95
CA SER A 675 -31.23 -0.03 -14.53
C SER A 675 -29.75 -0.39 -14.77
N LEU A 676 -29.42 -1.68 -14.92
CA LEU A 676 -28.06 -2.20 -15.02
C LEU A 676 -27.47 -1.94 -16.41
N SER A 677 -27.23 -0.68 -16.76
CA SER A 677 -26.86 -0.26 -18.11
C SER A 677 -25.59 -0.90 -18.67
N ASN A 678 -24.71 -1.40 -17.80
CA ASN A 678 -23.48 -2.09 -18.13
C ASN A 678 -23.64 -3.60 -18.36
N LEU A 679 -24.83 -4.17 -18.13
CA LEU A 679 -25.06 -5.62 -18.17
C LEU A 679 -24.91 -6.17 -19.59
N GLN A 680 -23.96 -7.09 -19.77
CA GLN A 680 -23.60 -7.74 -21.03
C GLN A 680 -24.15 -9.17 -21.11
N ARG A 681 -24.14 -9.91 -19.99
CA ARG A 681 -24.56 -11.31 -19.91
C ARG A 681 -25.62 -11.51 -18.83
N LEU A 682 -26.76 -12.08 -19.22
CA LEU A 682 -27.84 -12.47 -18.31
C LEU A 682 -28.29 -13.91 -18.61
N ASP A 683 -28.00 -14.85 -17.71
CA ASP A 683 -28.56 -16.21 -17.75
C ASP A 683 -29.45 -16.47 -16.54
N LEU A 684 -30.71 -16.77 -16.82
CA LEU A 684 -31.78 -17.08 -15.86
C LEU A 684 -32.41 -18.44 -16.20
N SER A 685 -31.73 -19.31 -16.95
CA SER A 685 -32.32 -20.51 -17.52
C SER A 685 -32.38 -21.70 -16.55
N ALA A 686 -33.31 -22.62 -16.78
CA ALA A 686 -33.51 -23.81 -15.95
C ALA A 686 -33.82 -23.49 -14.48
N ASP A 687 -34.75 -22.55 -14.28
CA ASP A 687 -35.28 -22.09 -13.00
C ASP A 687 -36.82 -22.26 -12.96
N ASN A 688 -37.48 -21.68 -11.95
CA ASN A 688 -38.93 -21.68 -11.76
C ASN A 688 -39.52 -20.25 -11.84
N PHE A 689 -38.89 -19.33 -12.59
CA PHE A 689 -39.42 -17.98 -12.82
C PHE A 689 -40.78 -18.01 -13.53
N THR A 690 -41.67 -17.08 -13.15
CA THR A 690 -43.07 -16.97 -13.61
C THR A 690 -43.41 -15.56 -14.10
N GLY A 691 -44.59 -15.38 -14.69
CA GLY A 691 -45.03 -14.10 -15.23
C GLY A 691 -44.38 -13.75 -16.58
N ALA A 692 -44.49 -12.49 -16.99
CA ALA A 692 -43.99 -12.03 -18.28
C ALA A 692 -42.53 -11.57 -18.24
N ILE A 693 -41.83 -11.72 -19.37
CA ILE A 693 -40.51 -11.11 -19.58
C ILE A 693 -40.69 -9.58 -19.61
N PRO A 694 -40.05 -8.81 -18.70
CA PRO A 694 -40.23 -7.37 -18.65
C PRO A 694 -39.82 -6.69 -19.96
N PRO A 695 -40.72 -5.89 -20.61
CA PRO A 695 -40.35 -5.11 -21.79
C PRO A 695 -39.21 -4.12 -21.53
N SER A 696 -39.02 -3.71 -20.27
CA SER A 696 -37.94 -2.83 -19.83
C SER A 696 -36.54 -3.38 -20.08
N LEU A 697 -36.35 -4.72 -20.17
CA LEU A 697 -35.06 -5.33 -20.50
C LEU A 697 -34.53 -4.91 -21.88
N THR A 698 -35.39 -4.44 -22.79
CA THR A 698 -34.98 -3.88 -24.08
C THR A 698 -34.09 -2.62 -23.95
N ARG A 699 -34.13 -1.94 -22.80
CA ARG A 699 -33.30 -0.76 -22.48
C ARG A 699 -31.83 -1.09 -22.23
N LEU A 700 -31.49 -2.36 -21.96
CA LEU A 700 -30.12 -2.80 -21.73
C LEU A 700 -29.37 -2.83 -23.07
N SER A 701 -28.75 -1.71 -23.44
CA SER A 701 -28.03 -1.56 -24.71
C SER A 701 -26.76 -2.41 -24.79
N ALA A 702 -26.08 -2.62 -23.65
CA ALA A 702 -24.87 -3.42 -23.55
C ALA A 702 -25.10 -4.95 -23.63
N LEU A 703 -26.36 -5.42 -23.52
CA LEU A 703 -26.67 -6.84 -23.41
C LEU A 703 -26.38 -7.60 -24.72
N THR A 704 -25.37 -8.49 -24.67
CA THR A 704 -24.88 -9.34 -25.76
C THR A 704 -25.33 -10.79 -25.64
N TYR A 705 -25.65 -11.26 -24.42
CA TYR A 705 -26.15 -12.61 -24.16
C TYR A 705 -27.34 -12.58 -23.21
N LEU A 706 -28.42 -13.27 -23.60
CA LEU A 706 -29.63 -13.46 -22.81
C LEU A 706 -30.10 -14.92 -22.94
N ASN A 707 -30.40 -15.57 -21.82
CA ASN A 707 -31.03 -16.89 -21.80
C ASN A 707 -32.06 -16.97 -20.67
N VAL A 708 -33.30 -17.31 -21.02
CA VAL A 708 -34.46 -17.43 -20.10
C VAL A 708 -35.21 -18.74 -20.32
N SER A 709 -34.56 -19.71 -20.97
CA SER A 709 -35.15 -21.01 -21.32
C SER A 709 -35.41 -21.88 -20.09
N TYR A 710 -36.22 -22.93 -20.23
CA TYR A 710 -36.56 -23.87 -19.15
C TYR A 710 -37.10 -23.19 -17.88
N ASN A 711 -38.08 -22.30 -18.03
CA ASN A 711 -38.79 -21.63 -16.94
C ASN A 711 -40.32 -21.76 -17.10
N ASN A 712 -41.08 -21.11 -16.22
CA ASN A 712 -42.54 -21.04 -16.24
C ASN A 712 -43.06 -19.65 -16.69
N LEU A 713 -42.32 -18.96 -17.57
CA LEU A 713 -42.68 -17.64 -18.09
C LEU A 713 -43.88 -17.70 -19.05
N GLU A 714 -44.62 -16.60 -19.14
CA GLU A 714 -45.87 -16.49 -19.91
C GLU A 714 -46.03 -15.15 -20.64
N GLY A 715 -46.85 -15.14 -21.69
CA GLY A 715 -47.14 -13.93 -22.48
C GLY A 715 -46.29 -13.79 -23.74
N GLU A 716 -46.29 -12.60 -24.32
CA GLU A 716 -45.57 -12.29 -25.55
C GLU A 716 -44.12 -11.92 -25.27
N ILE A 717 -43.17 -12.51 -26.01
CA ILE A 717 -41.76 -12.10 -25.99
C ILE A 717 -41.66 -10.67 -26.54
N PRO A 718 -41.09 -9.70 -25.80
CA PRO A 718 -40.98 -8.32 -26.28
C PRO A 718 -40.27 -8.26 -27.63
N ALA A 719 -40.95 -7.72 -28.66
CA ALA A 719 -40.51 -7.86 -30.06
C ALA A 719 -39.08 -7.34 -30.34
N MET A 720 -38.64 -6.27 -29.65
CA MET A 720 -37.27 -5.74 -29.73
C MET A 720 -36.22 -6.63 -29.06
N LEU A 721 -36.63 -7.44 -28.07
CA LEU A 721 -35.77 -8.41 -27.40
C LEU A 721 -35.65 -9.68 -28.24
N GLY A 722 -36.77 -10.17 -28.78
CA GLY A 722 -36.81 -11.34 -29.65
C GLY A 722 -36.12 -11.13 -31.01
N SER A 723 -36.12 -9.91 -31.54
CA SER A 723 -35.36 -9.58 -32.76
C SER A 723 -33.86 -9.43 -32.51
N ARG A 724 -33.44 -8.94 -31.34
CA ARG A 724 -32.02 -8.91 -30.94
C ARG A 724 -31.49 -10.32 -30.66
N PHE A 725 -32.26 -11.16 -29.98
CA PHE A 725 -31.90 -12.53 -29.60
C PHE A 725 -32.71 -13.55 -30.41
N ASN A 726 -32.40 -13.69 -31.70
CA ASN A 726 -33.22 -14.47 -32.65
C ASN A 726 -33.05 -16.01 -32.55
N ASP A 727 -32.38 -16.55 -31.53
CA ASP A 727 -32.26 -18.00 -31.33
C ASP A 727 -33.44 -18.52 -30.48
N PRO A 728 -34.35 -19.36 -31.02
CA PRO A 728 -35.49 -19.88 -30.26
C PRO A 728 -35.10 -20.70 -29.03
N ARG A 729 -33.87 -21.25 -28.98
CA ARG A 729 -33.38 -22.06 -27.85
C ARG A 729 -33.29 -21.25 -26.56
N LEU A 730 -32.99 -19.95 -26.65
CA LEU A 730 -32.85 -19.03 -25.51
C LEU A 730 -34.17 -18.75 -24.77
N PHE A 731 -35.32 -19.06 -25.39
CA PHE A 731 -36.66 -18.91 -24.83
C PHE A 731 -37.42 -20.24 -24.67
N ALA A 732 -36.79 -21.35 -25.08
CA ALA A 732 -37.43 -22.66 -25.16
C ALA A 732 -37.94 -23.19 -23.81
N MET A 733 -38.85 -24.17 -23.85
CA MET A 733 -39.44 -24.85 -22.69
C MET A 733 -40.29 -23.99 -21.73
N ASN A 734 -40.46 -22.69 -21.99
CA ASN A 734 -41.51 -21.87 -21.37
C ASN A 734 -42.87 -22.14 -22.03
N ARG A 735 -43.75 -22.88 -21.37
CA ARG A 735 -45.00 -23.40 -21.98
C ARG A 735 -46.01 -22.33 -22.43
N ASN A 736 -45.98 -21.15 -21.80
CA ASN A 736 -46.95 -20.09 -22.02
C ASN A 736 -46.36 -18.87 -22.76
N LEU A 737 -45.08 -18.90 -23.16
CA LEU A 737 -44.48 -17.85 -24.01
C LEU A 737 -44.93 -18.00 -25.47
N CYS A 738 -45.08 -16.85 -26.14
CA CYS A 738 -45.45 -16.76 -27.54
C CYS A 738 -44.77 -15.56 -28.21
N GLY A 739 -44.82 -15.50 -29.55
CA GLY A 739 -44.16 -14.45 -30.34
C GLY A 739 -42.73 -14.81 -30.76
N SER A 740 -42.18 -14.06 -31.72
CA SER A 740 -40.84 -14.29 -32.25
C SER A 740 -39.75 -14.13 -31.17
N PRO A 741 -38.74 -15.02 -31.10
CA PRO A 741 -38.35 -16.02 -32.11
C PRO A 741 -39.07 -17.38 -32.01
N LEU A 742 -39.99 -17.59 -31.05
CA LEU A 742 -40.72 -18.85 -30.95
C LEU A 742 -41.76 -18.99 -32.09
N ALA A 743 -41.95 -20.22 -32.57
CA ALA A 743 -43.01 -20.54 -33.55
C ALA A 743 -44.43 -20.50 -32.95
N ALA A 744 -44.56 -20.33 -31.63
CA ALA A 744 -45.82 -20.25 -30.91
C ALA A 744 -46.49 -18.88 -31.13
N LYS A 745 -47.65 -18.87 -31.80
CA LYS A 745 -48.40 -17.64 -32.07
C LYS A 745 -49.17 -17.16 -30.84
N CYS A 746 -49.04 -15.88 -30.50
CA CYS A 746 -49.88 -15.26 -29.47
C CYS A 746 -51.34 -15.23 -29.91
N ARG A 747 -52.28 -15.46 -28.97
CA ARG A 747 -53.71 -15.36 -29.25
C ARG A 747 -54.15 -13.90 -29.16
N GLU A 748 -54.50 -13.32 -30.30
CA GLU A 748 -55.13 -12.00 -30.37
C GLU A 748 -56.40 -11.97 -29.50
N GLY A 749 -56.47 -10.98 -28.60
CA GLY A 749 -57.54 -10.87 -27.62
C GLY A 749 -58.86 -10.41 -28.26
N LYS A 750 -59.92 -11.21 -28.08
CA LYS A 750 -61.29 -10.68 -28.04
C LYS A 750 -61.77 -10.62 -26.60
N GLY A 751 -61.79 -9.42 -26.04
CA GLY A 751 -62.54 -9.15 -24.82
C GLY A 751 -64.02 -9.45 -25.05
N ARG A 752 -64.61 -10.31 -24.21
CA ARG A 752 -66.06 -10.44 -24.04
C ARG A 752 -66.35 -11.04 -22.67
N GLY A 753 -67.18 -10.35 -21.89
CA GLY A 753 -67.78 -10.93 -20.69
C GLY A 753 -68.62 -12.15 -21.05
N GLY A 754 -68.61 -13.15 -20.17
CA GLY A 754 -69.26 -14.44 -20.43
C GLY A 754 -69.08 -15.38 -19.25
N GLY A 755 -69.88 -15.20 -18.20
CA GLY A 755 -69.85 -16.10 -17.05
C GLY A 755 -70.24 -17.54 -17.42
N GLY A 756 -69.72 -18.50 -16.67
CA GLY A 756 -70.33 -19.81 -16.56
C GLY A 756 -69.88 -20.91 -17.52
N ARG A 757 -68.60 -21.33 -17.48
CA ARG A 757 -68.24 -22.74 -17.78
C ARG A 757 -66.98 -23.32 -17.11
N ARG A 758 -66.73 -22.97 -15.84
CA ARG A 758 -65.92 -23.81 -14.91
C ARG A 758 -66.63 -24.25 -13.62
N LYS A 759 -67.96 -24.11 -13.54
CA LYS A 759 -68.81 -24.79 -12.52
C LYS A 759 -69.13 -26.25 -12.91
N LYS A 760 -68.11 -27.12 -13.04
CA LYS A 760 -68.33 -28.59 -13.06
C LYS A 760 -67.16 -29.50 -12.67
N MET A 761 -65.96 -28.97 -12.38
CA MET A 761 -64.84 -29.75 -11.84
C MET A 761 -64.33 -29.22 -10.48
N GLN A 762 -65.23 -28.64 -9.70
CA GLN A 762 -64.95 -28.12 -8.34
C GLN A 762 -66.08 -28.44 -7.35
N ARG A 763 -66.92 -29.44 -7.68
CA ARG A 763 -68.01 -29.95 -6.81
C ARG A 763 -67.86 -31.43 -6.43
N TRP A 764 -66.91 -32.16 -7.04
CA TRP A 764 -66.62 -33.55 -6.71
C TRP A 764 -65.62 -33.71 -5.54
N ILE A 765 -64.68 -32.78 -5.38
CA ILE A 765 -63.64 -32.86 -4.34
C ILE A 765 -64.21 -32.61 -2.93
N ILE A 766 -65.26 -31.79 -2.81
CA ILE A 766 -65.93 -31.49 -1.52
C ILE A 766 -66.68 -32.72 -0.96
N TRP A 767 -67.06 -33.70 -1.81
CA TRP A 767 -67.76 -34.92 -1.38
C TRP A 767 -66.83 -36.09 -1.02
N VAL A 768 -65.57 -36.10 -1.48
CA VAL A 768 -64.62 -37.17 -1.16
C VAL A 768 -63.93 -36.95 0.19
N ILE A 769 -63.69 -35.68 0.56
CA ILE A 769 -63.01 -35.32 1.82
C ILE A 769 -63.85 -35.65 3.07
N ILE A 770 -65.18 -35.71 2.95
CA ILE A 770 -66.11 -35.95 4.07
C ILE A 770 -66.28 -37.45 4.39
N ALA A 771 -65.86 -38.38 3.52
CA ALA A 771 -66.15 -39.82 3.68
C ALA A 771 -65.00 -40.69 4.21
N VAL A 772 -63.74 -40.21 4.24
CA VAL A 772 -62.56 -41.04 4.57
C VAL A 772 -61.61 -40.40 5.62
N GLY A 773 -61.73 -39.09 5.91
CA GLY A 773 -60.78 -38.39 6.79
C GLY A 773 -60.89 -38.69 8.30
N VAL A 774 -61.98 -39.33 8.76
CA VAL A 774 -62.31 -39.45 10.20
C VAL A 774 -61.67 -40.66 10.91
N PRO A 775 -61.46 -41.85 10.31
CA PRO A 775 -60.91 -43.00 11.04
C PRO A 775 -59.37 -43.03 11.23
N CYS A 776 -58.60 -42.29 10.41
CA CYS A 776 -57.13 -42.44 10.40
C CYS A 776 -56.38 -41.56 11.43
N ILE A 777 -56.97 -40.46 11.87
CA ILE A 777 -56.33 -39.51 12.82
C ILE A 777 -56.44 -40.00 14.28
N VAL A 778 -57.41 -40.87 14.60
CA VAL A 778 -57.64 -41.37 15.96
C VAL A 778 -56.76 -42.59 16.31
N ALA A 779 -56.30 -43.37 15.32
CA ALA A 779 -55.45 -44.55 15.56
C ALA A 779 -53.96 -44.20 15.80
N LEU A 780 -53.45 -43.14 15.18
CA LEU A 780 -52.03 -42.76 15.23
C LEU A 780 -51.62 -42.09 16.56
N CYS A 781 -52.57 -41.44 17.25
CA CYS A 781 -52.31 -40.83 18.56
C CYS A 781 -52.25 -41.85 19.72
N GLY A 782 -52.68 -43.11 19.52
CA GLY A 782 -52.68 -44.14 20.56
C GLY A 782 -51.32 -44.84 20.77
N PHE A 783 -50.54 -45.03 19.70
CA PHE A 783 -49.32 -45.85 19.76
C PHE A 783 -48.06 -45.04 20.15
N CYS A 784 -48.00 -43.76 19.76
CA CYS A 784 -46.89 -42.86 20.10
C CYS A 784 -46.79 -42.59 21.61
N CYS A 785 -47.92 -42.52 22.32
CA CYS A 785 -47.96 -42.22 23.76
C CYS A 785 -47.29 -43.30 24.62
N ILE A 786 -47.36 -44.58 24.23
CA ILE A 786 -46.74 -45.68 25.00
C ILE A 786 -45.24 -45.79 24.66
N PHE A 787 -44.84 -45.56 23.41
CA PHE A 787 -43.42 -45.58 23.03
C PHE A 787 -42.64 -44.39 23.62
N ALA A 788 -43.23 -43.19 23.65
CA ALA A 788 -42.65 -42.01 24.28
C ALA A 788 -42.46 -42.18 25.80
N LEU A 789 -43.42 -42.83 26.49
CA LEU A 789 -43.33 -43.09 27.94
C LEU A 789 -42.21 -44.07 28.34
N ILE A 790 -41.76 -44.95 27.43
CA ILE A 790 -40.67 -45.90 27.70
C ILE A 790 -39.29 -45.27 27.48
N GLN A 791 -39.12 -44.41 26.46
CA GLN A 791 -37.85 -43.71 26.27
C GLN A 791 -37.62 -42.58 27.29
N TRP A 792 -38.67 -41.87 27.70
CA TRP A 792 -38.54 -40.77 28.67
C TRP A 792 -38.05 -41.23 30.05
N ARG A 793 -38.40 -42.45 30.47
CA ARG A 793 -37.86 -43.08 31.70
C ARG A 793 -36.38 -43.48 31.64
N ARG A 794 -35.68 -43.30 30.51
CA ARG A 794 -34.24 -43.59 30.37
C ARG A 794 -33.32 -42.38 30.21
N ARG A 795 -33.86 -41.15 30.13
CA ARG A 795 -33.07 -39.89 30.09
C ARG A 795 -33.52 -38.86 31.13
N VAL A 796 -33.96 -39.33 32.29
CA VAL A 796 -33.99 -38.55 33.55
C VAL A 796 -33.06 -39.21 34.56
N ARG A 797 -31.81 -39.38 34.14
CA ARG A 797 -30.65 -39.24 35.02
C ARG A 797 -29.75 -38.23 34.32
N GLU A 798 -29.45 -37.15 35.04
CA GLU A 798 -28.64 -35.98 34.65
C GLU A 798 -29.24 -34.99 33.62
N GLY A 799 -29.15 -33.69 33.97
CA GLY A 799 -29.06 -32.59 33.00
C GLY A 799 -30.35 -31.92 32.50
N ASN A 800 -30.93 -31.00 33.30
CA ASN A 800 -31.69 -29.84 32.79
C ASN A 800 -31.71 -28.77 33.92
N GLY A 801 -31.63 -27.46 33.68
CA GLY A 801 -31.82 -26.70 32.46
C GLY A 801 -32.84 -25.58 32.73
N GLU A 802 -32.39 -24.32 32.77
CA GLU A 802 -33.22 -23.16 33.17
C GLU A 802 -34.34 -22.82 32.17
N LYS A 803 -35.33 -22.01 32.59
CA LYS A 803 -35.54 -20.68 31.98
C LYS A 803 -36.46 -19.71 32.76
N LYS A 804 -36.12 -18.43 32.59
CA LYS A 804 -36.58 -17.19 33.29
C LYS A 804 -38.07 -16.83 33.14
N ARG A 805 -38.64 -16.17 34.16
CA ARG A 805 -39.05 -14.73 34.11
C ARG A 805 -39.36 -14.14 35.50
N SER A 806 -39.13 -12.83 35.62
CA SER A 806 -39.23 -11.95 36.81
C SER A 806 -40.68 -11.42 37.03
N PRO A 807 -41.00 -10.52 38.02
CA PRO A 807 -40.17 -9.85 39.04
C PRO A 807 -40.75 -9.81 40.49
N SER A 808 -39.97 -9.35 41.48
CA SER A 808 -40.33 -8.31 42.48
C SER A 808 -39.40 -8.28 43.71
N ARG A 809 -39.25 -7.08 44.31
CA ARG A 809 -38.53 -6.83 45.58
C ARG A 809 -39.35 -7.32 46.77
N VAL A 810 -38.69 -7.71 47.87
CA VAL A 810 -38.61 -6.95 49.15
C VAL A 810 -37.73 -7.71 50.17
N SER A 811 -37.06 -6.95 51.04
CA SER A 811 -36.26 -7.35 52.21
C SER A 811 -36.86 -8.49 53.07
N ALA A 812 -36.15 -9.26 53.88
CA ALA A 812 -35.13 -8.88 54.85
C ALA A 812 -34.55 -10.14 55.55
N GLY A 813 -33.45 -9.98 56.30
CA GLY A 813 -33.26 -10.78 57.53
C GLY A 813 -32.08 -11.75 57.57
N THR A 814 -31.01 -11.27 58.21
CA THR A 814 -30.26 -12.00 59.26
C THR A 814 -29.29 -13.12 58.86
N GLU A 815 -28.01 -12.77 58.95
CA GLU A 815 -26.87 -13.56 59.44
C GLU A 815 -27.12 -14.99 59.97
N ARG A 816 -26.26 -15.95 59.56
CA ARG A 816 -25.20 -16.47 60.46
C ARG A 816 -24.20 -17.45 59.83
N SER A 817 -22.95 -17.33 60.31
CA SER A 817 -21.90 -18.34 60.43
C SER A 817 -21.49 -19.18 59.20
N SER A 818 -20.44 -18.70 58.53
CA SER A 818 -19.14 -19.39 58.41
C SER A 818 -19.10 -20.93 58.50
N VAL A 819 -18.73 -21.58 57.40
CA VAL A 819 -17.85 -22.77 57.41
C VAL A 819 -16.75 -22.54 56.39
N GLU A 820 -15.50 -22.44 56.85
CA GLU A 820 -14.33 -22.43 55.96
C GLU A 820 -14.19 -23.81 55.29
N ASN A 821 -14.02 -23.83 53.97
CA ASN A 821 -13.44 -24.97 53.27
C ASN A 821 -12.36 -24.44 52.31
N GLY A 822 -11.11 -24.84 52.57
CA GLY A 822 -9.94 -24.32 51.87
C GLY A 822 -9.77 -24.93 50.49
N GLY A 823 -10.43 -24.36 49.47
CA GLY A 823 -10.01 -24.53 48.08
C GLY A 823 -8.63 -23.89 47.82
N PRO A 824 -7.94 -24.25 46.71
CA PRO A 824 -6.65 -23.66 46.37
C PRO A 824 -6.81 -22.16 46.09
N LYS A 825 -6.12 -21.35 46.91
CA LYS A 825 -6.22 -19.88 46.90
C LYS A 825 -5.23 -19.29 45.88
N LEU A 826 -5.60 -18.23 45.17
CA LEU A 826 -4.60 -17.43 44.46
C LEU A 826 -3.73 -16.71 45.48
N VAL A 827 -2.45 -16.51 45.14
CA VAL A 827 -1.58 -15.59 45.86
C VAL A 827 -1.84 -14.20 45.30
N MET A 828 -2.83 -13.54 45.89
CA MET A 828 -3.22 -12.17 45.59
C MET A 828 -2.51 -11.22 46.56
N PHE A 829 -1.98 -10.10 46.06
CA PHE A 829 -1.18 -9.20 46.89
C PHE A 829 -2.03 -8.34 47.85
N ASN A 830 -3.27 -8.00 47.49
CA ASN A 830 -4.14 -7.11 48.29
C ASN A 830 -5.58 -7.64 48.59
N ASN A 831 -6.12 -8.60 47.84
CA ASN A 831 -7.51 -9.11 47.96
C ASN A 831 -7.56 -10.62 48.22
N LYS A 832 -8.72 -11.19 48.57
CA LYS A 832 -8.92 -12.65 48.70
C LYS A 832 -9.79 -13.18 47.56
N ILE A 833 -9.18 -13.64 46.47
CA ILE A 833 -9.85 -14.30 45.33
C ILE A 833 -9.36 -15.76 45.24
N THR A 834 -10.26 -16.70 44.95
CA THR A 834 -9.97 -18.13 44.80
C THR A 834 -9.94 -18.58 43.34
N TYR A 835 -9.30 -19.73 43.09
CA TYR A 835 -9.20 -20.28 41.74
C TYR A 835 -10.58 -20.65 41.17
N ALA A 836 -11.47 -21.17 42.01
CA ALA A 836 -12.85 -21.50 41.62
C ALA A 836 -13.62 -20.27 41.15
N GLU A 837 -13.58 -19.17 41.90
CA GLU A 837 -14.19 -17.89 41.51
C GLU A 837 -13.58 -17.35 40.21
N THR A 838 -12.28 -17.55 39.97
CA THR A 838 -11.61 -17.12 38.73
C THR A 838 -12.06 -17.95 37.51
N VAL A 839 -12.23 -19.26 37.67
CA VAL A 839 -12.77 -20.15 36.64
C VAL A 839 -14.23 -19.80 36.34
N GLU A 840 -15.04 -19.49 37.36
CA GLU A 840 -16.43 -19.04 37.17
C GLU A 840 -16.50 -17.67 36.47
N ALA A 841 -15.70 -16.70 36.91
CA ALA A 841 -15.64 -15.34 36.37
C ALA A 841 -15.17 -15.27 34.90
N THR A 842 -14.39 -16.26 34.44
CA THR A 842 -13.96 -16.44 33.05
C THR A 842 -14.87 -17.38 32.25
N ARG A 843 -15.99 -17.85 32.82
CA ARG A 843 -16.91 -18.86 32.26
C ARG A 843 -16.20 -20.14 31.80
N GLN A 844 -15.32 -20.68 32.63
CA GLN A 844 -14.48 -21.86 32.34
C GLN A 844 -13.42 -21.62 31.24
N PHE A 845 -12.89 -20.39 31.14
CA PHE A 845 -11.99 -19.94 30.07
C PHE A 845 -12.64 -20.02 28.67
N ASP A 846 -13.87 -19.51 28.57
CA ASP A 846 -14.65 -19.42 27.33
C ASP A 846 -13.91 -18.57 26.28
N GLU A 847 -14.02 -18.94 25.00
CA GLU A 847 -13.42 -18.18 23.89
C GLU A 847 -14.03 -16.77 23.74
N GLU A 848 -15.31 -16.58 24.08
CA GLU A 848 -15.97 -15.25 24.09
C GLU A 848 -15.28 -14.26 25.05
N ASN A 849 -14.54 -14.75 26.04
CA ASN A 849 -13.84 -13.93 27.04
C ASN A 849 -12.38 -13.64 26.68
N VAL A 850 -11.85 -14.14 25.54
CA VAL A 850 -10.44 -13.91 25.16
C VAL A 850 -10.22 -12.45 24.75
N LEU A 851 -9.33 -11.77 25.47
CA LEU A 851 -8.90 -10.39 25.21
C LEU A 851 -7.69 -10.33 24.27
N SER A 852 -6.76 -11.27 24.39
CA SER A 852 -5.58 -11.34 23.50
C SER A 852 -4.98 -12.75 23.43
N ARG A 853 -4.29 -13.02 22.32
CA ARG A 853 -3.54 -14.27 22.06
C ARG A 853 -2.07 -13.91 21.85
N SER A 854 -1.14 -14.61 22.52
CA SER A 854 0.29 -14.27 22.53
C SER A 854 1.19 -15.50 22.68
N ARG A 855 2.51 -15.35 22.46
CA ARG A 855 3.49 -16.43 22.71
C ARG A 855 3.52 -16.89 24.17
N HIS A 856 3.14 -16.02 25.10
CA HIS A 856 3.02 -16.29 26.54
C HIS A 856 1.59 -16.71 26.94
N GLY A 857 0.82 -17.28 26.01
CA GLY A 857 -0.52 -17.82 26.26
C GLY A 857 -1.67 -16.84 25.99
N LEU A 858 -2.83 -17.17 26.56
CA LEU A 858 -4.12 -16.50 26.32
C LEU A 858 -4.46 -15.57 27.49
N VAL A 859 -4.99 -14.38 27.20
CA VAL A 859 -5.53 -13.45 28.21
C VAL A 859 -7.05 -13.45 28.14
N PHE A 860 -7.71 -13.62 29.28
CA PHE A 860 -9.16 -13.66 29.41
C PHE A 860 -9.69 -12.52 30.27
N LYS A 861 -10.89 -12.05 29.97
CA LYS A 861 -11.69 -11.18 30.84
C LYS A 861 -12.33 -12.02 31.95
N ALA A 862 -12.17 -11.61 33.20
CA ALA A 862 -12.83 -12.21 34.35
C ALA A 862 -13.76 -11.18 35.00
N CYS A 863 -15.06 -11.47 35.05
CA CYS A 863 -16.07 -10.64 35.71
C CYS A 863 -16.54 -11.34 37.00
N PHE A 864 -16.14 -10.82 38.16
CA PHE A 864 -16.47 -11.39 39.47
C PHE A 864 -17.84 -10.90 39.98
N GLN A 865 -18.44 -11.67 40.90
CA GLN A 865 -19.80 -11.40 41.41
C GLN A 865 -19.92 -10.11 42.23
N ASP A 866 -18.81 -9.60 42.76
CA ASP A 866 -18.71 -8.32 43.48
C ASP A 866 -18.63 -7.10 42.55
N GLY A 867 -18.58 -7.31 41.22
CA GLY A 867 -18.38 -6.27 40.21
C GLY A 867 -16.93 -6.00 39.86
N THR A 868 -15.97 -6.68 40.51
CA THR A 868 -14.55 -6.59 40.14
C THR A 868 -14.34 -7.19 38.75
N VAL A 869 -13.57 -6.51 37.88
CA VAL A 869 -13.18 -7.02 36.55
C VAL A 869 -11.66 -7.06 36.46
N LEU A 870 -11.09 -8.22 36.11
CA LEU A 870 -9.64 -8.44 36.00
C LEU A 870 -9.29 -9.09 34.66
N SER A 871 -8.03 -8.99 34.26
CA SER A 871 -7.48 -9.72 33.13
C SER A 871 -6.64 -10.91 33.63
N ILE A 872 -6.93 -12.10 33.11
CA ILE A 872 -6.35 -13.37 33.56
C ILE A 872 -5.54 -13.98 32.42
N ARG A 873 -4.21 -13.97 32.54
CA ARG A 873 -3.30 -14.60 31.59
C ARG A 873 -3.06 -16.06 31.99
N ARG A 874 -3.47 -17.00 31.14
CA ARG A 874 -3.18 -18.44 31.28
C ARG A 874 -1.97 -18.79 30.41
N LEU A 875 -0.87 -19.23 31.05
CA LEU A 875 0.31 -19.72 30.33
C LEU A 875 0.09 -21.13 29.77
N PRO A 876 0.88 -21.59 28.78
CA PRO A 876 0.80 -22.95 28.25
C PRO A 876 1.03 -24.03 29.33
N ASP A 877 0.24 -25.09 29.27
CA ASP A 877 0.30 -26.17 30.26
C ASP A 877 1.62 -26.95 30.15
N GLY A 878 2.30 -27.15 31.28
CA GLY A 878 3.60 -27.83 31.36
C GLY A 878 4.84 -26.91 31.25
N ALA A 879 4.67 -25.60 31.06
CA ALA A 879 5.79 -24.71 30.72
C ALA A 879 6.77 -24.35 31.84
N VAL A 880 6.41 -24.38 33.14
CA VAL A 880 7.29 -23.85 34.21
C VAL A 880 7.16 -24.61 35.54
N GLU A 881 8.30 -24.95 36.15
CA GLU A 881 8.38 -25.47 37.52
C GLU A 881 7.70 -24.52 38.53
N GLU A 882 6.95 -25.06 39.48
CA GLU A 882 6.11 -24.29 40.41
C GLU A 882 6.92 -23.25 41.21
N ALA A 883 8.09 -23.65 41.73
CA ALA A 883 8.97 -22.79 42.52
C ALA A 883 9.58 -21.64 41.70
N ALA A 884 9.99 -21.91 40.45
CA ALA A 884 10.56 -20.92 39.56
C ALA A 884 9.50 -19.91 39.08
N PHE A 885 8.33 -20.40 38.65
CA PHE A 885 7.19 -19.57 38.28
C PHE A 885 6.79 -18.64 39.43
N ARG A 886 6.67 -19.18 40.64
CA ARG A 886 6.33 -18.41 41.85
C ARG A 886 7.34 -17.29 42.11
N LYS A 887 8.64 -17.59 42.08
CA LYS A 887 9.71 -16.61 42.35
C LYS A 887 9.67 -15.45 41.36
N GLU A 888 9.53 -15.74 40.07
CA GLU A 888 9.48 -14.71 39.03
C GLU A 888 8.14 -13.93 39.05
N ALA A 889 7.00 -14.57 39.32
CA ALA A 889 5.72 -13.88 39.51
C ALA A 889 5.72 -12.95 40.74
N GLU A 890 6.34 -13.36 41.86
CA GLU A 890 6.56 -12.51 43.04
C GLU A 890 7.59 -11.39 42.77
N SER A 891 8.48 -11.55 41.79
CA SER A 891 9.38 -10.49 41.32
C SER A 891 8.64 -9.47 40.45
N LEU A 892 7.84 -9.93 39.48
CA LEU A 892 7.01 -9.08 38.62
C LEU A 892 6.00 -8.26 39.44
N GLY A 893 5.40 -8.84 40.49
CA GLY A 893 4.47 -8.14 41.39
C GLY A 893 5.06 -6.95 42.17
N LYS A 894 6.40 -6.77 42.17
CA LYS A 894 7.09 -5.62 42.76
C LYS A 894 7.26 -4.46 41.78
N VAL A 895 7.17 -4.71 40.48
CA VAL A 895 7.28 -3.70 39.42
C VAL A 895 5.97 -2.91 39.38
N LYS A 896 6.00 -1.66 39.86
CA LYS A 896 4.81 -0.80 39.96
C LYS A 896 5.13 0.62 39.51
N HIS A 897 4.45 1.06 38.46
CA HIS A 897 4.59 2.38 37.86
C HIS A 897 3.25 2.77 37.22
N ARG A 898 2.94 4.07 37.13
CA ARG A 898 1.68 4.58 36.58
C ARG A 898 1.40 4.01 35.20
N ASN A 899 2.36 4.10 34.29
CA ASN A 899 2.22 3.65 32.90
C ASN A 899 2.60 2.17 32.63
N LEU A 900 2.44 1.28 33.61
CA LEU A 900 2.63 -0.17 33.44
C LEU A 900 1.39 -0.94 33.90
N THR A 901 1.13 -2.12 33.32
CA THR A 901 0.09 -3.01 33.84
C THR A 901 0.49 -3.61 35.19
N VAL A 902 -0.36 -3.48 36.21
CA VAL A 902 -0.07 -3.96 37.57
C VAL A 902 -0.50 -5.42 37.74
N LEU A 903 0.46 -6.28 38.11
CA LEU A 903 0.18 -7.66 38.52
C LEU A 903 -0.42 -7.68 39.93
N ARG A 904 -1.67 -8.14 40.05
CA ARG A 904 -2.45 -8.22 41.29
C ARG A 904 -2.31 -9.56 42.02
N GLY A 905 -1.91 -10.61 41.32
CA GLY A 905 -1.64 -11.92 41.91
C GLY A 905 -1.30 -12.99 40.87
N TYR A 906 -1.12 -14.22 41.35
CA TYR A 906 -0.84 -15.38 40.50
C TYR A 906 -1.47 -16.66 41.06
N PHE A 907 -1.55 -17.68 40.20
CA PHE A 907 -1.92 -19.04 40.56
C PHE A 907 -0.87 -20.03 40.08
N ALA A 908 -0.43 -20.91 40.98
CA ALA A 908 0.50 -22.00 40.70
C ALA A 908 -0.10 -23.30 41.27
N GLY A 909 -0.72 -24.12 40.41
CA GLY A 909 -1.29 -25.42 40.81
C GLY A 909 -0.31 -26.59 40.66
N PRO A 910 -0.53 -27.71 41.36
CA PRO A 910 0.30 -28.91 41.23
C PRO A 910 0.22 -29.54 39.82
N PRO A 911 1.30 -30.16 39.30
CA PRO A 911 1.34 -30.73 37.94
C PRO A 911 0.26 -31.79 37.63
N PRO A 912 -0.33 -31.82 36.41
CA PRO A 912 -0.22 -30.84 35.33
C PRO A 912 -1.07 -29.61 35.64
N GLY A 913 -0.41 -28.56 36.14
CA GLY A 913 -1.06 -27.50 36.89
C GLY A 913 -1.10 -26.19 36.12
N VAL A 914 -2.31 -25.67 35.92
CA VAL A 914 -2.54 -24.37 35.29
C VAL A 914 -1.70 -23.29 36.00
N ARG A 915 -1.09 -22.42 35.20
CA ARG A 915 -0.32 -21.24 35.63
C ARG A 915 -1.09 -20.00 35.22
N LEU A 916 -1.51 -19.18 36.19
CA LEU A 916 -2.22 -17.92 35.91
C LEU A 916 -1.45 -16.72 36.45
N LEU A 917 -1.47 -15.63 35.69
CA LEU A 917 -1.11 -14.29 36.14
C LEU A 917 -2.37 -13.40 36.10
N VAL A 918 -2.58 -12.61 37.14
CA VAL A 918 -3.79 -11.79 37.32
C VAL A 918 -3.39 -10.32 37.30
N TYR A 919 -3.87 -9.58 36.32
CA TYR A 919 -3.63 -8.16 36.14
C TYR A 919 -4.95 -7.37 36.25
N ASP A 920 -4.83 -6.05 36.39
CA ASP A 920 -5.98 -5.16 36.23
C ASP A 920 -6.58 -5.27 34.82
N TYR A 921 -7.89 -5.05 34.69
CA TYR A 921 -8.56 -5.03 33.39
C TYR A 921 -8.49 -3.64 32.77
N MET A 922 -8.05 -3.59 31.51
CA MET A 922 -7.93 -2.37 30.71
C MET A 922 -9.15 -2.26 29.77
N PRO A 923 -10.16 -1.42 30.09
CA PRO A 923 -11.45 -1.43 29.39
C PRO A 923 -11.40 -0.81 27.99
N ASN A 924 -10.47 0.11 27.72
CA ASN A 924 -10.42 0.90 26.49
C ASN A 924 -9.49 0.30 25.42
N GLY A 925 -9.18 -1.00 25.54
CA GLY A 925 -8.47 -1.76 24.51
C GLY A 925 -6.97 -1.47 24.42
N ASN A 926 -6.43 -1.43 23.20
CA ASN A 926 -5.02 -1.25 22.91
C ASN A 926 -4.75 -0.22 21.80
N LEU A 927 -3.50 0.19 21.64
CA LEU A 927 -3.13 1.26 20.72
C LEU A 927 -3.28 0.87 19.24
N ALA A 928 -3.11 -0.40 18.89
CA ALA A 928 -3.30 -0.85 17.50
C ALA A 928 -4.75 -0.67 17.03
N THR A 929 -5.72 -0.98 17.89
CA THR A 929 -7.15 -0.78 17.59
C THR A 929 -7.49 0.70 17.47
N LEU A 930 -6.97 1.57 18.35
CA LEU A 930 -7.23 3.01 18.27
C LEU A 930 -6.61 3.67 17.03
N LEU A 931 -5.40 3.28 16.63
CA LEU A 931 -4.77 3.77 15.40
C LEU A 931 -5.54 3.31 14.15
N GLN A 932 -6.05 2.08 14.15
CA GLN A 932 -6.92 1.60 13.06
C GLN A 932 -8.23 2.38 13.00
N GLU A 933 -8.88 2.66 14.13
CA GLU A 933 -10.11 3.45 14.18
C GLU A 933 -9.91 4.91 13.75
N ALA A 934 -8.81 5.55 14.15
CA ALA A 934 -8.45 6.90 13.74
C ALA A 934 -8.34 7.02 12.20
N SER A 935 -7.72 6.02 11.55
CA SER A 935 -7.53 5.99 10.09
C SER A 935 -8.82 5.85 9.27
N HIS A 936 -9.95 5.52 9.93
CA HIS A 936 -11.25 5.30 9.29
C HIS A 936 -12.30 6.38 9.61
N GLN A 937 -12.03 7.33 10.52
CA GLN A 937 -13.01 8.34 10.97
C GLN A 937 -12.45 9.77 10.92
N ASP A 938 -11.76 10.13 9.82
CA ASP A 938 -11.13 11.45 9.61
C ASP A 938 -10.34 11.94 10.85
N GLY A 939 -9.68 11.01 11.56
CA GLY A 939 -8.85 11.20 12.75
C GLY A 939 -9.53 11.77 14.01
N HIS A 940 -10.85 11.92 14.06
CA HIS A 940 -11.55 12.52 15.21
C HIS A 940 -11.40 11.78 16.56
N VAL A 941 -10.91 10.55 16.56
CA VAL A 941 -10.77 9.70 17.77
C VAL A 941 -9.45 9.92 18.53
N LEU A 942 -8.37 10.31 17.83
CA LEU A 942 -7.02 10.36 18.40
C LEU A 942 -6.31 11.69 18.04
N ASN A 943 -6.68 12.75 18.76
CA ASN A 943 -6.12 14.09 18.58
C ASN A 943 -4.65 14.20 19.06
N TRP A 944 -4.01 15.32 18.77
CA TRP A 944 -2.59 15.53 19.11
C TRP A 944 -2.29 15.40 20.62
N PRO A 945 -3.01 16.08 21.54
CA PRO A 945 -2.77 15.92 22.98
C PRO A 945 -2.82 14.47 23.47
N MET A 946 -3.75 13.65 22.94
CA MET A 946 -3.82 12.23 23.28
C MET A 946 -2.61 11.46 22.76
N ARG A 947 -2.19 11.68 21.50
CA ARG A 947 -0.98 11.03 20.93
C ARG A 947 0.28 11.37 21.72
N HIS A 948 0.46 12.64 22.09
CA HIS A 948 1.58 13.07 22.93
C HIS A 948 1.58 12.38 24.29
N LEU A 949 0.44 12.34 24.99
CA LEU A 949 0.31 11.68 26.30
C LEU A 949 0.58 10.17 26.23
N ILE A 950 0.16 9.50 25.15
CA ILE A 950 0.45 8.09 24.90
C ILE A 950 1.96 7.87 24.73
N ALA A 951 2.61 8.65 23.86
CA ALA A 951 4.05 8.57 23.63
C ALA A 951 4.85 8.76 24.93
N LEU A 952 4.50 9.78 25.71
CA LEU A 952 5.13 10.10 26.99
C LEU A 952 4.87 9.02 28.05
N GLY A 953 3.65 8.46 28.11
CA GLY A 953 3.31 7.37 29.01
C GLY A 953 4.12 6.10 28.75
N VAL A 954 4.20 5.67 27.49
CA VAL A 954 5.01 4.51 27.09
C VAL A 954 6.50 4.75 27.37
N ALA A 955 7.01 5.95 27.08
CA ALA A 955 8.39 6.33 27.35
C ALA A 955 8.73 6.24 28.85
N ARG A 956 7.88 6.80 29.72
CA ARG A 956 8.02 6.73 31.19
C ARG A 956 7.96 5.29 31.71
N GLY A 957 7.07 4.47 31.17
CA GLY A 957 6.98 3.04 31.50
C GLY A 957 8.28 2.29 31.18
N LEU A 958 8.85 2.48 29.99
CA LEU A 958 10.12 1.87 29.59
C LEU A 958 11.31 2.41 30.38
N ALA A 959 11.38 3.72 30.63
CA ALA A 959 12.44 4.32 31.45
C ALA A 959 12.47 3.71 32.86
N TYR A 960 11.30 3.50 33.47
CA TYR A 960 11.18 2.81 34.76
C TYR A 960 11.66 1.35 34.67
N LEU A 961 11.21 0.57 33.68
CA LEU A 961 11.67 -0.82 33.48
C LEU A 961 13.20 -0.91 33.34
N HIS A 962 13.78 -0.03 32.53
CA HIS A 962 15.23 0.04 32.31
C HIS A 962 16.01 0.42 33.57
N SER A 963 15.43 1.28 34.43
CA SER A 963 16.00 1.61 35.75
C SER A 963 16.00 0.40 36.69
N CYS A 964 14.98 -0.44 36.63
CA CYS A 964 14.88 -1.71 37.37
C CYS A 964 15.65 -2.87 36.70
N SER A 965 16.40 -2.62 35.63
CA SER A 965 17.10 -3.66 34.83
C SER A 965 16.17 -4.77 34.32
N VAL A 966 14.94 -4.39 33.96
CA VAL A 966 14.00 -5.18 33.18
C VAL A 966 14.04 -4.65 31.74
N VAL A 967 14.23 -5.56 30.78
CA VAL A 967 14.09 -5.30 29.34
C VAL A 967 12.72 -5.84 28.93
N HIS A 968 12.02 -5.13 28.06
CA HIS A 968 10.68 -5.53 27.61
C HIS A 968 10.75 -6.57 26.49
N GLY A 969 11.59 -6.36 25.49
CA GLY A 969 11.87 -7.31 24.40
C GLY A 969 10.75 -7.50 23.36
N ASP A 970 9.66 -6.72 23.42
CA ASP A 970 8.54 -6.77 22.47
C ASP A 970 7.65 -5.51 22.56
N VAL A 971 8.23 -4.31 22.43
CA VAL A 971 7.47 -3.05 22.45
C VAL A 971 6.73 -2.87 21.12
N LYS A 972 5.40 -2.82 21.16
CA LYS A 972 4.51 -2.67 19.98
C LYS A 972 3.12 -2.14 20.38
N PRO A 973 2.29 -1.62 19.46
CA PRO A 973 1.00 -1.01 19.82
C PRO A 973 -0.01 -1.97 20.44
N LEU A 974 0.05 -3.28 20.12
CA LEU A 974 -0.79 -4.30 20.79
C LEU A 974 -0.51 -4.39 22.31
N ASN A 975 0.72 -4.08 22.75
CA ASN A 975 1.14 -4.22 24.14
C ASN A 975 0.94 -2.90 24.94
N VAL A 976 0.50 -1.82 24.28
CA VAL A 976 0.09 -0.56 24.92
C VAL A 976 -1.42 -0.59 25.13
N LEU A 977 -1.84 -0.72 26.39
CA LEU A 977 -3.24 -0.87 26.79
C LEU A 977 -3.78 0.41 27.44
N PHE A 978 -5.11 0.58 27.46
CA PHE A 978 -5.78 1.76 28.00
C PHE A 978 -6.69 1.45 29.19
N ASP A 979 -6.45 2.15 30.30
CA ASP A 979 -7.31 2.09 31.47
C ASP A 979 -8.64 2.85 31.26
N ALA A 980 -9.45 2.99 32.31
CA ALA A 980 -10.75 3.67 32.24
C ALA A 980 -10.65 5.17 31.92
N ASP A 981 -9.54 5.81 32.27
CA ASP A 981 -9.28 7.24 32.09
C ASP A 981 -8.49 7.55 30.79
N PHE A 982 -8.30 6.53 29.93
CA PHE A 982 -7.48 6.56 28.72
C PHE A 982 -5.98 6.83 28.98
N GLU A 983 -5.45 6.49 30.16
CA GLU A 983 -4.01 6.46 30.37
C GLU A 983 -3.37 5.25 29.70
N ALA A 984 -2.17 5.43 29.14
CA ALA A 984 -1.43 4.37 28.47
C ALA A 984 -0.62 3.53 29.48
N HIS A 985 -0.85 2.22 29.46
CA HIS A 985 -0.14 1.21 30.25
C HIS A 985 0.57 0.21 29.36
N LEU A 986 1.89 0.09 29.50
CA LEU A 986 2.67 -0.92 28.81
C LEU A 986 2.53 -2.27 29.53
N SER A 987 2.22 -3.32 28.76
CA SER A 987 1.93 -4.68 29.23
C SER A 987 3.01 -5.68 28.80
N ASP A 988 2.89 -6.95 29.21
CA ASP A 988 3.71 -8.08 28.76
C ASP A 988 5.24 -8.02 28.99
N PHE A 989 5.72 -7.03 29.75
CA PHE A 989 7.12 -6.94 30.18
C PHE A 989 7.55 -8.10 31.10
N GLY A 990 8.78 -8.58 30.92
CA GLY A 990 9.42 -9.57 31.80
C GLY A 990 8.89 -11.00 31.73
N LEU A 991 7.91 -11.29 30.86
CA LEU A 991 7.32 -12.63 30.71
C LEU A 991 8.32 -13.67 30.15
N ASP A 992 9.38 -13.25 29.46
CA ASP A 992 10.40 -14.17 28.94
C ASP A 992 11.22 -14.86 30.04
N ARG A 993 11.38 -14.23 31.21
CA ARG A 993 12.04 -14.87 32.37
C ARG A 993 11.24 -16.06 32.90
N LEU A 994 9.92 -16.03 32.76
CA LEU A 994 9.05 -17.17 33.08
C LEU A 994 9.22 -18.32 32.08
N ALA A 995 9.50 -18.02 30.80
CA ALA A 995 9.72 -19.03 29.76
C ALA A 995 11.12 -19.68 29.84
N VAL A 996 12.17 -18.90 30.15
CA VAL A 996 13.55 -19.42 30.25
C VAL A 996 13.73 -20.38 31.44
N ALA A 997 12.95 -20.23 32.51
CA ALA A 997 12.94 -21.15 33.65
C ALA A 997 12.48 -22.60 33.32
N ALA A 998 12.04 -22.86 32.09
CA ALA A 998 11.71 -24.19 31.57
C ALA A 998 12.94 -24.97 31.04
N ALA A 999 13.99 -24.26 30.62
CA ALA A 999 15.00 -24.79 29.70
C ALA A 999 16.23 -25.38 30.42
N GLY A 1000 16.04 -26.50 31.12
CA GLY A 1000 17.16 -27.33 31.59
C GLY A 1000 17.74 -28.18 30.45
N GLU A 1001 18.91 -27.79 29.93
CA GLU A 1001 19.89 -28.56 29.11
C GLU A 1001 19.43 -29.38 27.88
N ALA A 1002 18.15 -29.41 27.50
CA ALA A 1002 17.61 -30.30 26.46
C ALA A 1002 16.85 -29.60 25.31
N ALA A 1003 17.24 -28.39 24.91
CA ALA A 1003 16.62 -27.66 23.80
C ALA A 1003 17.66 -26.92 22.93
N ALA A 1004 18.44 -27.67 22.15
CA ALA A 1004 19.35 -27.14 21.12
C ALA A 1004 18.81 -27.29 19.68
N SER A 1005 17.53 -27.63 19.53
CA SER A 1005 16.92 -28.03 18.24
C SER A 1005 15.44 -27.64 18.11
N THR A 1006 15.08 -26.50 18.69
CA THR A 1006 13.82 -25.79 18.43
C THR A 1006 14.16 -24.32 18.21
N SER A 1007 13.46 -23.64 17.30
CA SER A 1007 13.70 -22.25 16.88
C SER A 1007 14.19 -21.34 18.02
N ALA A 1008 15.37 -20.74 17.85
CA ALA A 1008 15.88 -19.72 18.78
C ALA A 1008 14.81 -18.64 18.99
N MET A 1009 14.57 -18.28 20.27
CA MET A 1009 13.46 -17.41 20.65
C MET A 1009 13.50 -16.09 19.87
N ALA A 1010 12.50 -15.86 19.02
CA ALA A 1010 12.42 -14.60 18.27
C ALA A 1010 12.10 -13.45 19.23
N VAL A 1011 13.06 -12.55 19.40
CA VAL A 1011 12.90 -11.31 20.18
C VAL A 1011 12.19 -10.26 19.30
N GLY A 1012 11.26 -9.52 19.89
CA GLY A 1012 10.46 -8.51 19.19
C GLY A 1012 9.42 -9.08 18.21
N SER A 1013 8.61 -8.17 17.66
CA SER A 1013 7.61 -8.45 16.63
C SER A 1013 8.03 -7.86 15.29
N LEU A 1014 7.64 -8.50 14.18
CA LEU A 1014 7.97 -8.08 12.82
C LEU A 1014 7.58 -6.61 12.58
N GLY A 1015 8.50 -5.82 12.02
CA GLY A 1015 8.35 -4.38 11.81
C GLY A 1015 8.81 -3.50 12.98
N TYR A 1016 8.79 -4.00 14.22
CA TYR A 1016 9.19 -3.24 15.43
C TYR A 1016 10.54 -3.67 15.99
N VAL A 1017 10.92 -4.94 15.80
CA VAL A 1017 12.21 -5.48 16.24
C VAL A 1017 13.40 -4.72 15.64
N SER A 1018 14.43 -4.49 16.45
CA SER A 1018 15.66 -3.84 16.00
C SER A 1018 16.53 -4.79 15.15
N PRO A 1019 17.34 -4.26 14.20
CA PRO A 1019 18.18 -5.09 13.34
C PRO A 1019 19.12 -6.02 14.12
N GLU A 1020 19.73 -5.53 15.19
CA GLU A 1020 20.64 -6.32 16.02
C GLU A 1020 19.91 -7.36 16.90
N ALA A 1021 18.70 -7.06 17.41
CA ALA A 1021 17.92 -8.05 18.15
C ALA A 1021 17.38 -9.16 17.24
N ALA A 1022 17.00 -8.82 16.00
CA ALA A 1022 16.61 -9.79 14.98
C ALA A 1022 17.76 -10.71 14.56
N LEU A 1023 19.00 -10.19 14.49
CA LEU A 1023 20.20 -10.97 14.14
C LEU A 1023 20.74 -11.82 15.31
N THR A 1024 20.64 -11.32 16.55
CA THR A 1024 21.24 -11.99 17.72
C THR A 1024 20.27 -12.85 18.52
N GLY A 1025 18.96 -12.65 18.37
CA GLY A 1025 17.94 -13.29 19.21
C GLY A 1025 18.00 -12.86 20.68
N GLN A 1026 18.61 -11.70 20.99
CA GLN A 1026 18.77 -11.19 22.35
C GLN A 1026 18.05 -9.85 22.53
N ALA A 1027 17.35 -9.70 23.65
CA ALA A 1027 16.70 -8.45 24.03
C ALA A 1027 17.66 -7.55 24.81
N SER A 1028 17.79 -6.29 24.41
CA SER A 1028 18.61 -5.28 25.09
C SER A 1028 17.81 -3.99 25.33
N LYS A 1029 18.35 -3.07 26.14
CA LYS A 1029 17.70 -1.76 26.38
C LYS A 1029 17.65 -0.92 25.10
N GLU A 1030 18.68 -1.03 24.28
CA GLU A 1030 18.85 -0.32 23.01
C GLU A 1030 17.89 -0.87 21.94
N ALA A 1031 17.53 -2.16 22.02
CA ALA A 1031 16.49 -2.78 21.20
C ALA A 1031 15.07 -2.33 21.60
N ASP A 1032 14.80 -2.19 22.91
CA ASP A 1032 13.55 -1.58 23.41
C ASP A 1032 13.43 -0.12 22.93
N VAL A 1033 14.52 0.66 22.95
CA VAL A 1033 14.57 2.04 22.44
C VAL A 1033 14.21 2.09 20.96
N TYR A 1034 14.80 1.22 20.14
CA TYR A 1034 14.46 1.15 18.71
C TYR A 1034 12.99 0.81 18.49
N SER A 1035 12.48 -0.20 19.22
CA SER A 1035 11.08 -0.64 19.12
C SER A 1035 10.12 0.49 19.54
N PHE A 1036 10.45 1.24 20.60
CA PHE A 1036 9.75 2.47 20.97
C PHE A 1036 9.79 3.53 19.85
N GLY A 1037 10.95 3.71 19.20
CA GLY A 1037 11.11 4.63 18.07
C GLY A 1037 10.18 4.30 16.90
N ILE A 1038 9.99 3.02 16.58
CA ILE A 1038 9.03 2.57 15.57
C ILE A 1038 7.59 2.85 16.01
N VAL A 1039 7.20 2.48 17.24
CA VAL A 1039 5.86 2.75 17.79
C VAL A 1039 5.55 4.25 17.79
N LEU A 1040 6.55 5.08 18.08
CA LEU A 1040 6.42 6.54 18.04
C LEU A 1040 6.19 7.04 16.60
N LEU A 1041 6.97 6.58 15.61
CA LEU A 1041 6.76 7.00 14.22
C LEU A 1041 5.39 6.55 13.67
N GLU A 1042 4.91 5.36 14.01
CA GLU A 1042 3.57 4.89 13.63
C GLU A 1042 2.46 5.72 14.31
N LEU A 1043 2.58 5.97 15.62
CA LEU A 1043 1.65 6.80 16.38
C LEU A 1043 1.52 8.22 15.82
N LEU A 1044 2.63 8.81 15.39
CA LEU A 1044 2.68 10.16 14.83
C LEU A 1044 2.13 10.24 13.40
N THR A 1045 2.39 9.22 12.57
CA THR A 1045 2.10 9.27 11.12
C THR A 1045 0.82 8.53 10.71
N GLY A 1046 0.25 7.70 11.57
CA GLY A 1046 -0.86 6.80 11.24
C GLY A 1046 -0.47 5.69 10.25
N ARG A 1047 0.80 5.59 9.86
CA ARG A 1047 1.30 4.57 8.92
C ARG A 1047 1.91 3.38 9.63
N ARG A 1048 1.60 2.18 9.14
CA ARG A 1048 2.20 0.92 9.61
C ARG A 1048 3.71 0.89 9.35
N PRO A 1049 4.50 0.23 10.22
CA PRO A 1049 5.97 0.25 10.15
C PRO A 1049 6.57 -0.42 8.91
N VAL A 1050 5.84 -1.37 8.31
CA VAL A 1050 6.17 -2.00 7.03
C VAL A 1050 5.09 -1.59 6.03
N MET A 1051 5.48 -0.88 4.96
CA MET A 1051 4.55 -0.43 3.95
C MET A 1051 4.61 -1.32 2.71
N PHE A 1052 3.45 -1.81 2.30
CA PHE A 1052 3.28 -2.61 1.10
C PHE A 1052 2.83 -1.70 -0.04
N ALA A 1053 3.50 -1.76 -1.19
CA ALA A 1053 3.33 -0.85 -2.33
C ALA A 1053 2.02 -1.05 -3.12
N ALA A 1054 0.89 -1.16 -2.43
CA ALA A 1054 -0.41 -1.55 -2.99
C ALA A 1054 -1.24 -0.37 -3.57
N ALA A 1055 -0.67 0.84 -3.69
CA ALA A 1055 -1.40 2.05 -4.09
C ALA A 1055 -0.63 3.00 -5.04
N ALA A 1056 0.58 2.62 -5.48
CA ALA A 1056 1.33 3.30 -6.53
C ALA A 1056 1.83 2.26 -7.53
N GLY A 1057 2.01 2.67 -8.79
CA GLY A 1057 2.30 1.75 -9.90
C GLY A 1057 3.59 0.94 -9.75
N GLU A 1058 3.70 -0.07 -10.60
CA GLU A 1058 4.82 -1.02 -10.70
C GLU A 1058 6.19 -0.33 -10.65
N GLY A 1059 7.04 -0.72 -9.69
CA GLY A 1059 8.47 -0.32 -9.68
C GLY A 1059 9.08 0.19 -8.36
N GLU A 1060 8.31 0.45 -7.29
CA GLU A 1060 8.90 0.87 -5.99
C GLU A 1060 9.18 -0.30 -5.02
N GLU A 1061 10.38 -0.33 -4.43
CA GLU A 1061 10.84 -1.32 -3.44
C GLU A 1061 10.06 -1.28 -2.11
N GLU A 1062 10.23 -2.33 -1.28
CA GLU A 1062 9.78 -2.35 0.12
C GLU A 1062 10.46 -1.26 0.96
N GLU A 1063 9.72 -0.19 1.25
CA GLU A 1063 10.18 0.86 2.16
C GLU A 1063 9.59 0.69 3.56
N ASP A 1064 10.47 0.59 4.55
CA ASP A 1064 10.13 0.69 5.96
C ASP A 1064 9.81 2.15 6.37
N ILE A 1065 9.05 2.31 7.46
CA ILE A 1065 8.64 3.63 7.94
C ILE A 1065 9.81 4.59 8.22
N VAL A 1066 10.98 4.07 8.64
CA VAL A 1066 12.15 4.90 8.96
C VAL A 1066 12.77 5.47 7.69
N LYS A 1067 12.93 4.65 6.64
CA LYS A 1067 13.34 5.11 5.31
C LYS A 1067 12.32 6.10 4.75
N TRP A 1068 11.02 5.80 4.82
CA TRP A 1068 9.97 6.67 4.29
C TRP A 1068 9.93 8.04 4.96
N VAL A 1069 9.94 8.09 6.29
CA VAL A 1069 10.01 9.35 7.03
C VAL A 1069 11.27 10.12 6.64
N LYS A 1070 12.43 9.46 6.52
CA LYS A 1070 13.67 10.10 6.02
C LYS A 1070 13.51 10.60 4.57
N ARG A 1071 12.87 9.83 3.68
CA ARG A 1071 12.59 10.18 2.27
C ARG A 1071 11.73 11.44 2.18
N GLN A 1072 10.64 11.50 2.96
CA GLN A 1072 9.71 12.63 2.99
C GLN A 1072 10.33 13.88 3.62
N LEU A 1073 11.11 13.73 4.70
CA LEU A 1073 11.88 14.84 5.28
C LEU A 1073 12.93 15.39 4.28
N GLN A 1074 13.59 14.53 3.50
CA GLN A 1074 14.54 14.95 2.45
C GLN A 1074 13.85 15.65 1.27
N ARG A 1075 12.67 15.18 0.86
CA ARG A 1075 11.83 15.82 -0.17
C ARG A 1075 11.14 17.11 0.34
N GLY A 1076 11.06 17.31 1.65
CA GLY A 1076 10.41 18.46 2.29
C GLY A 1076 8.90 18.31 2.45
N GLN A 1077 8.34 17.14 2.14
CA GLN A 1077 6.91 16.80 2.16
C GLN A 1077 6.44 16.46 3.60
N ILE A 1078 6.70 17.37 4.54
CA ILE A 1078 6.46 17.14 5.97
C ILE A 1078 4.95 17.00 6.29
N ALA A 1079 4.08 17.66 5.53
CA ALA A 1079 2.63 17.50 5.67
C ALA A 1079 2.13 16.10 5.26
N GLU A 1080 2.86 15.38 4.38
CA GLU A 1080 2.52 14.00 4.01
C GLU A 1080 2.89 12.99 5.11
N LEU A 1081 3.61 13.41 6.15
CA LEU A 1081 3.82 12.64 7.38
C LEU A 1081 2.59 12.62 8.28
N LEU A 1082 1.60 13.50 8.06
CA LEU A 1082 0.40 13.56 8.88
C LEU A 1082 -0.70 12.67 8.32
N GLU A 1083 -1.39 11.99 9.23
CA GLU A 1083 -2.64 11.30 8.97
C GLU A 1083 -3.75 12.31 8.60
N PRO A 1084 -4.73 11.98 7.73
CA PRO A 1084 -5.70 12.95 7.24
C PRO A 1084 -6.44 13.79 8.30
N GLY A 1085 -6.77 13.22 9.46
CA GLY A 1085 -7.40 13.97 10.56
C GLY A 1085 -6.46 14.79 11.45
N LEU A 1086 -5.16 14.78 11.16
CA LEU A 1086 -4.18 15.71 11.73
C LEU A 1086 -3.74 16.79 10.72
N LEU A 1087 -4.30 16.81 9.49
CA LEU A 1087 -4.03 17.86 8.49
C LEU A 1087 -4.44 19.27 8.96
N GLU A 1088 -5.24 19.37 10.03
CA GLU A 1088 -5.63 20.63 10.67
C GLU A 1088 -4.59 21.15 11.69
N LEU A 1089 -3.49 20.43 11.96
CA LEU A 1089 -2.41 20.91 12.82
C LEU A 1089 -1.73 22.14 12.19
N ASP A 1090 -2.00 23.31 12.78
CA ASP A 1090 -1.39 24.58 12.42
C ASP A 1090 0.15 24.48 12.52
N PRO A 1091 0.90 24.73 11.43
CA PRO A 1091 2.36 24.75 11.42
C PRO A 1091 3.04 25.71 12.41
N GLU A 1092 2.30 26.67 12.99
CA GLU A 1092 2.76 27.59 14.05
C GLU A 1092 2.45 27.09 15.48
N SER A 1093 1.63 26.04 15.63
CA SER A 1093 1.21 25.55 16.94
C SER A 1093 2.34 24.87 17.71
N SER A 1094 2.27 24.95 19.05
CA SER A 1094 3.12 24.12 19.93
C SER A 1094 2.92 22.63 19.65
N GLU A 1095 1.72 22.24 19.23
CA GLU A 1095 1.38 20.87 18.82
C GLU A 1095 2.20 20.40 17.60
N TRP A 1096 2.41 21.30 16.63
CA TRP A 1096 3.29 21.04 15.48
C TRP A 1096 4.77 20.95 15.87
N GLU A 1097 5.24 21.77 16.81
CA GLU A 1097 6.60 21.65 17.36
C GLU A 1097 6.81 20.33 18.11
N GLU A 1098 5.86 19.96 18.98
CA GLU A 1098 5.84 18.67 19.68
C GLU A 1098 5.79 17.49 18.69
N PHE A 1099 5.03 17.59 17.59
CA PHE A 1099 5.00 16.60 16.51
C PHE A 1099 6.37 16.44 15.84
N LEU A 1100 7.00 17.55 15.42
CA LEU A 1100 8.34 17.50 14.81
C LEU A 1100 9.41 17.01 15.80
N LEU A 1101 9.27 17.29 17.09
CA LEU A 1101 10.13 16.77 18.14
C LEU A 1101 9.93 15.25 18.29
N GLY A 1102 8.69 14.77 18.31
CA GLY A 1102 8.37 13.34 18.29
C GLY A 1102 8.97 12.61 17.09
N VAL A 1103 8.86 13.17 15.87
CA VAL A 1103 9.47 12.58 14.67
C VAL A 1103 10.99 12.52 14.78
N LYS A 1104 11.64 13.57 15.29
CA LYS A 1104 13.11 13.55 15.55
C LYS A 1104 13.51 12.50 16.58
N VAL A 1105 12.77 12.40 17.68
CA VAL A 1105 13.00 11.39 18.73
C VAL A 1105 12.84 9.98 18.14
N GLY A 1106 11.79 9.70 17.37
CA GLY A 1106 11.59 8.41 16.70
C GLY A 1106 12.73 8.05 15.75
N LEU A 1107 13.29 9.03 15.02
CA LEU A 1107 14.45 8.83 14.15
C LEU A 1107 15.78 8.63 14.90
N LEU A 1108 15.97 9.27 16.07
CA LEU A 1108 17.13 9.06 16.94
C LEU A 1108 17.08 7.66 17.58
N CYS A 1109 15.91 7.24 18.05
CA CYS A 1109 15.67 5.89 18.57
C CYS A 1109 15.94 4.80 17.52
N THR A 1110 15.69 5.07 16.23
CA THR A 1110 15.88 4.14 15.11
C THR A 1110 17.24 4.29 14.41
N THR A 1111 18.25 4.79 15.11
CA THR A 1111 19.63 4.89 14.60
C THR A 1111 20.23 3.48 14.40
N PRO A 1112 20.96 3.21 13.29
CA PRO A 1112 21.49 1.88 12.99
C PRO A 1112 22.44 1.33 14.05
N ASP A 1113 23.33 2.17 14.60
CA ASP A 1113 24.20 1.78 15.72
C ASP A 1113 23.40 1.83 17.04
N PRO A 1114 23.32 0.74 17.82
CA PRO A 1114 22.67 0.73 19.13
C PRO A 1114 23.31 1.71 20.14
N ALA A 1115 24.61 1.99 20.03
CA ALA A 1115 25.33 2.86 20.96
C ALA A 1115 25.01 4.35 20.76
N ASP A 1116 24.55 4.76 19.57
CA ASP A 1116 24.13 6.12 19.26
C ASP A 1116 22.68 6.43 19.70
N ARG A 1117 21.94 5.41 20.18
CA ARG A 1117 20.53 5.57 20.59
C ARG A 1117 20.45 6.20 21.98
N PRO A 1118 19.57 7.21 22.20
CA PRO A 1118 19.40 7.84 23.50
C PRO A 1118 18.80 6.88 24.53
N SER A 1119 19.06 7.10 25.82
CA SER A 1119 18.42 6.28 26.86
C SER A 1119 16.93 6.62 26.98
N MET A 1120 16.11 5.70 27.48
CA MET A 1120 14.68 5.98 27.72
C MET A 1120 14.45 7.16 28.68
N THR A 1121 15.40 7.44 29.58
CA THR A 1121 15.35 8.64 30.45
C THR A 1121 15.57 9.92 29.65
N ASP A 1122 16.52 9.92 28.72
CA ASP A 1122 16.76 11.07 27.81
C ASP A 1122 15.57 11.25 26.86
N ILE A 1123 14.95 10.17 26.41
CA ILE A 1123 13.74 10.18 25.56
C ILE A 1123 12.55 10.82 26.30
N VAL A 1124 12.33 10.46 27.57
CA VAL A 1124 11.32 11.14 28.41
C VAL A 1124 11.62 12.63 28.51
N PHE A 1125 12.87 13.01 28.82
CA PHE A 1125 13.27 14.42 28.89
C PHE A 1125 13.10 15.17 27.56
N MET A 1126 13.38 14.52 26.43
CA MET A 1126 13.16 15.11 25.09
C MET A 1126 11.68 15.29 24.76
N LEU A 1127 10.80 14.35 25.17
CA LEU A 1127 9.35 14.48 24.94
C LEU A 1127 8.67 15.47 25.90
N GLU A 1128 9.27 15.77 27.06
CA GLU A 1128 8.76 16.72 28.06
C GLU A 1128 9.09 18.21 27.77
N GLY A 1129 9.71 18.50 26.61
CA GLY A 1129 10.30 19.80 26.27
C GLY A 1129 9.43 21.04 26.58
N CYS A 1130 9.91 21.88 27.51
CA CYS A 1130 9.44 23.24 27.79
C CYS A 1130 7.95 23.46 28.14
N ARG A 1131 7.27 22.49 28.78
CA ARG A 1131 6.05 22.81 29.55
C ARG A 1131 6.39 23.61 30.82
N VAL A 1132 6.45 24.94 30.69
CA VAL A 1132 6.45 25.88 31.83
C VAL A 1132 5.01 26.38 32.05
N GLY A 1133 4.17 25.50 32.59
CA GLY A 1133 2.80 25.77 33.01
C GLY A 1133 2.48 24.91 34.24
N PRO A 1134 1.61 25.38 35.15
CA PRO A 1134 1.45 24.73 36.45
C PRO A 1134 0.87 23.32 36.32
N ASP A 1135 1.35 22.40 37.16
CA ASP A 1135 0.79 21.05 37.30
C ASP A 1135 -0.72 21.12 37.47
N MET A 1136 -1.46 20.56 36.51
CA MET A 1136 -2.91 20.40 36.64
C MET A 1136 -3.13 19.27 37.68
N PRO A 1137 -3.76 19.53 38.85
CA PRO A 1137 -3.90 18.51 39.87
C PRO A 1137 -4.88 17.44 39.40
N SER A 1138 -4.35 16.29 38.97
CA SER A 1138 -5.15 15.09 38.75
C SER A 1138 -5.69 14.58 40.10
N SER A 1139 -6.96 14.18 40.16
CA SER A 1139 -7.70 13.91 41.39
C SER A 1139 -7.34 12.58 42.10
N ALA A 1140 -6.12 12.08 41.90
CA ALA A 1140 -5.65 10.79 42.40
C ALA A 1140 -4.21 10.86 42.94
N ASP A 1141 -3.93 11.87 43.76
CA ASP A 1141 -2.67 11.97 44.51
C ASP A 1141 -2.83 11.24 45.86
N PRO A 1142 -2.18 10.08 46.09
CA PRO A 1142 -2.29 9.36 47.35
C PRO A 1142 -1.45 10.07 48.43
N THR A 1143 -2.10 11.01 49.13
CA THR A 1143 -1.51 11.76 50.24
C THR A 1143 -1.01 10.86 51.35
N SER A 1144 0.31 10.63 51.40
CA SER A 1144 0.98 9.94 52.50
C SER A 1144 1.68 10.92 53.44
N GLN A 1145 0.93 11.66 54.26
CA GLN A 1145 1.43 12.16 55.55
C GLN A 1145 0.36 12.06 56.65
N PRO A 1146 0.75 11.76 57.90
CA PRO A 1146 -0.17 11.34 58.95
C PRO A 1146 -0.82 12.53 59.68
N SER A 1147 -2.10 12.38 60.04
CA SER A 1147 -2.78 13.29 60.97
C SER A 1147 -2.33 13.05 62.42
N PRO A 1148 -1.99 14.09 63.18
CA PRO A 1148 -1.77 13.97 64.62
C PRO A 1148 -3.11 13.92 65.39
N SER A 1149 -3.03 13.28 66.55
CA SER A 1149 -4.06 13.08 67.58
C SER A 1149 -5.11 14.19 67.80
N SER A 1150 -6.39 13.79 67.82
CA SER A 1150 -7.34 14.04 68.92
C SER A 1150 -8.57 13.14 68.81
#